data_AF-A0A2N2N222-F1
#
_entry.id   AF-A0A2N2N222-F1
#
_cell.length_a   1.000
_cell.length_b   1.000
_cell.length_c   1.000
_cell.angle_alpha   90.00
_cell.angle_beta   90.00
_cell.angle_gamma   90.00
#
_symmetry.space_group_name_H-M   'P 1'
#
loop_
_entity.id
_entity.type
_entity.pdbx_description
1 polymer ?
#
loop_
_entity_poly.entity_id
_entity_poly.type
_entity_poly.pdbx_seq_one_letter_code
_entity_poly.pdbx_strand_id
1 'polypeptide(L)'
;MREPTIHEAKITGGFWGEKQRLNADHAIFYQWQKLEATRCIDNFRIAAGMLSGFREGFFFADSDAYKWLDAASRIMFHFSNPDLKILVDDFIDLLAKAQQSDGYLYTYNQIHFPGQRWVDLQVEHEFYCLGHLIEAAVSHFETTAETKLLAVAQKAADLLVKDFSDSIPDFTDGHEEIEIALIKLWKATDNIEYLALAKAFVERRGTIKLFPFKMLSQVLDSGRRMKLVDKKRELWLIEHPDHNTFKLPERNKNIVPLWAGPRFAISALTGKYNQQHKPASEQKKAEGHSVRFCYLKTAEAMLAQIQGQENRIKQLREIWTQMVTRRMYVTGGIGSLPLSEGFGRDYELDPEVAYAETCAALGSMFWSHEMANLTGDAPFEDLFEWQLYNAASVGIARDGCSYFYNNPLTSHGKINRAEWYDIPCCPSNLSRVWASLGKNVCSFDHTEIRINQYFSSEIIIDSRQQVVMNIDSKLPWGNQVKLRFLMKQPVTFDLVMRLPAWAEGCKVFLNGNEIKVKESTSLSGEQAANGLNLFDARWMRLSRSFYTDDEIELIFGMPIRLIKQDRRLPKCGGKFVVARGPIVYCLESVDNSVDIMNVKVNQESLMPFFDPDLLDGTWVIKGIDVQGSPLVFIPYMLWANRGKSSMTVFVSSI
;
A
#
# COMPACT_ATOMS: atom_id res chain seq x y z
N MET A 1 -1.23 -4.31 -23.02
CA MET A 1 -2.49 -3.68 -22.55
C MET A 1 -2.14 -2.45 -21.73
N ARG A 2 -3.06 -1.48 -21.64
CA ARG A 2 -2.95 -0.32 -20.76
C ARG A 2 -4.05 -0.35 -19.70
N GLU A 3 -3.88 0.42 -18.65
CA GLU A 3 -4.92 0.70 -17.65
C GLU A 3 -5.80 1.87 -18.08
N PRO A 4 -7.02 2.00 -17.52
CA PRO A 4 -7.75 3.25 -17.59
C PRO A 4 -7.00 4.33 -16.81
N THR A 5 -6.98 5.53 -17.37
CA THR A 5 -6.56 6.74 -16.67
C THR A 5 -7.59 7.13 -15.61
N ILE A 6 -7.25 8.12 -14.77
CA ILE A 6 -8.18 8.62 -13.75
C ILE A 6 -9.45 9.25 -14.36
N HIS A 7 -9.35 9.78 -15.59
CA HIS A 7 -10.48 10.32 -16.36
C HIS A 7 -11.37 9.26 -16.98
N GLU A 8 -10.85 8.03 -17.12
CA GLU A 8 -11.54 6.92 -17.74
C GLU A 8 -12.15 5.96 -16.73
N ALA A 9 -11.83 6.09 -15.44
CA ALA A 9 -12.31 5.18 -14.41
C ALA A 9 -12.92 5.92 -13.22
N LYS A 10 -14.18 5.59 -12.93
CA LYS A 10 -14.91 6.12 -11.79
C LYS A 10 -15.46 4.99 -10.94
N ILE A 11 -15.18 5.00 -9.64
CA ILE A 11 -15.91 4.15 -8.69
C ILE A 11 -17.29 4.77 -8.46
N THR A 12 -18.35 3.99 -8.69
CA THR A 12 -19.73 4.49 -8.69
C THR A 12 -20.46 4.23 -7.37
N GLY A 13 -19.97 3.29 -6.54
CA GLY A 13 -20.60 2.93 -5.28
C GLY A 13 -20.02 1.68 -4.63
N GLY A 14 -20.86 0.96 -3.88
CA GLY A 14 -20.46 -0.22 -3.12
C GLY A 14 -19.44 0.08 -2.02
N PHE A 15 -18.79 -0.96 -1.52
CA PHE A 15 -17.84 -0.87 -0.40
C PHE A 15 -16.72 0.15 -0.67
N TRP A 16 -16.10 0.13 -1.86
CA TRP A 16 -15.02 1.07 -2.17
C TRP A 16 -15.50 2.49 -2.45
N GLY A 17 -16.71 2.68 -2.97
CA GLY A 17 -17.32 4.00 -3.08
C GLY A 17 -17.57 4.63 -1.70
N GLU A 18 -17.95 3.83 -0.70
CA GLU A 18 -18.05 4.28 0.70
C GLU A 18 -16.68 4.66 1.28
N LYS A 19 -15.63 3.88 1.00
CA LYS A 19 -14.26 4.22 1.43
C LYS A 19 -13.72 5.48 0.75
N GLN A 20 -14.02 5.69 -0.53
CA GLN A 20 -13.67 6.94 -1.21
C GLN A 20 -14.41 8.14 -0.62
N ARG A 21 -15.71 8.01 -0.29
CA ARG A 21 -16.46 9.07 0.41
C ARG A 21 -15.89 9.35 1.79
N LEU A 22 -15.61 8.31 2.60
CA LEU A 22 -14.96 8.48 3.89
C LEU A 22 -13.63 9.25 3.77
N ASN A 23 -12.86 8.96 2.72
CA ASN A 23 -11.62 9.66 2.44
C ASN A 23 -11.86 11.13 2.07
N ALA A 24 -12.78 11.39 1.15
CA ALA A 24 -13.09 12.72 0.62
C ALA A 24 -13.69 13.64 1.69
N ASP A 25 -14.59 13.10 2.53
CA ASP A 25 -15.39 13.88 3.46
C ASP A 25 -14.72 14.05 4.83
N HIS A 26 -13.88 13.09 5.24
CA HIS A 26 -13.31 13.06 6.60
C HIS A 26 -11.79 12.90 6.62
N ALA A 27 -11.27 11.79 6.08
CA ALA A 27 -9.87 11.42 6.32
C ALA A 27 -8.90 12.45 5.75
N ILE A 28 -9.14 12.97 4.54
CA ILE A 28 -8.23 13.91 3.88
C ILE A 28 -8.11 15.24 4.65
N PHE A 29 -9.21 15.76 5.19
CA PHE A 29 -9.21 16.99 5.98
C PHE A 29 -8.60 16.78 7.36
N TYR A 30 -8.89 15.64 7.99
CA TYR A 30 -8.30 15.30 9.28
C TYR A 30 -6.78 15.12 9.18
N GLN A 31 -6.29 14.47 8.12
CA GLN A 31 -4.86 14.36 7.83
C GLN A 31 -4.21 15.74 7.67
N TRP A 32 -4.84 16.66 6.93
CA TRP A 32 -4.34 18.04 6.82
C TRP A 32 -4.25 18.73 8.20
N GLN A 33 -5.31 18.62 9.01
CA GLN A 33 -5.31 19.16 10.37
C GLN A 33 -4.17 18.58 11.22
N LYS A 34 -3.88 17.29 11.08
CA LYS A 34 -2.74 16.68 11.78
C LYS A 34 -1.40 17.14 11.24
N LEU A 35 -1.23 17.33 9.94
CA LEU A 35 0.01 17.89 9.36
C LEU A 35 0.28 19.32 9.83
N GLU A 36 -0.76 20.14 9.96
CA GLU A 36 -0.67 21.46 10.59
C GLU A 36 -0.34 21.34 12.09
N ALA A 37 -1.05 20.47 12.82
CA ALA A 37 -0.86 20.28 14.25
C ALA A 37 0.53 19.74 14.61
N THR A 38 1.14 18.90 13.75
CA THR A 38 2.52 18.40 13.93
C THR A 38 3.58 19.34 13.36
N ARG A 39 3.19 20.52 12.86
CA ARG A 39 4.08 21.53 12.28
C ARG A 39 4.82 21.06 11.02
N CYS A 40 4.33 20.00 10.37
CA CYS A 40 4.89 19.50 9.11
C CYS A 40 4.77 20.58 8.01
N ILE A 41 3.61 21.23 7.89
CA ILE A 41 3.42 22.31 6.90
C ILE A 41 4.24 23.57 7.27
N ASP A 42 4.37 23.86 8.57
CA ASP A 42 5.20 24.97 9.06
C ASP A 42 6.67 24.85 8.65
N ASN A 43 7.21 23.64 8.50
CA ASN A 43 8.57 23.44 7.98
C ASN A 43 8.76 24.07 6.59
N PHE A 44 7.75 23.97 5.71
CA PHE A 44 7.78 24.61 4.40
C PHE A 44 7.61 26.13 4.50
N ARG A 45 6.76 26.62 5.42
CA ARG A 45 6.61 28.06 5.70
C ARG A 45 7.91 28.70 6.18
N ILE A 46 8.67 27.98 7.01
CA ILE A 46 10.00 28.40 7.47
C ILE A 46 10.99 28.41 6.30
N ALA A 47 11.05 27.34 5.52
CA ALA A 47 11.92 27.27 4.34
C ALA A 47 11.61 28.36 3.29
N ALA A 48 10.34 28.76 3.15
CA ALA A 48 9.88 29.84 2.30
C ALA A 48 10.10 31.25 2.87
N GLY A 49 10.63 31.38 4.09
CA GLY A 49 10.80 32.65 4.80
C GLY A 49 9.48 33.34 5.19
N MET A 50 8.38 32.58 5.26
CA MET A 50 7.03 33.07 5.60
C MET A 50 6.71 32.93 7.09
N LEU A 51 7.47 32.11 7.81
CA LEU A 51 7.32 31.89 9.24
C LEU A 51 8.70 31.84 9.88
N SER A 52 8.86 32.53 11.01
CA SER A 52 10.00 32.31 11.90
C SER A 52 9.66 31.20 12.88
N GLY A 53 10.51 30.19 13.03
CA GLY A 53 10.22 29.05 13.88
C GLY A 53 11.34 28.01 13.88
N PHE A 54 11.12 26.93 14.63
CA PHE A 54 11.97 25.75 14.62
C PHE A 54 11.31 24.66 13.75
N ARG A 55 12.12 23.94 12.97
CA ARG A 55 11.63 22.83 12.14
C ARG A 55 11.33 21.61 13.02
N GLU A 56 10.16 20.99 12.81
CA GLU A 56 9.65 19.88 13.62
C GLU A 56 9.55 18.55 12.85
N GLY A 57 9.49 17.44 13.59
CA GLY A 57 9.40 16.09 13.03
C GLY A 57 10.73 15.51 12.58
N PHE A 58 10.70 14.23 12.19
CA PHE A 58 11.86 13.54 11.64
C PHE A 58 12.32 14.18 10.31
N PHE A 59 13.54 13.85 9.89
CA PHE A 59 14.14 14.39 8.68
C PHE A 59 13.34 14.05 7.40
N PHE A 60 12.52 12.98 7.39
CA PHE A 60 11.62 12.63 6.29
C PHE A 60 10.19 13.20 6.40
N ALA A 61 9.90 14.07 7.37
CA ALA A 61 8.55 14.58 7.62
C ALA A 61 7.92 15.28 6.40
N ASP A 62 8.74 15.83 5.49
CA ASP A 62 8.30 16.46 4.24
C ASP A 62 7.45 15.48 3.39
N SER A 63 7.81 14.19 3.42
CA SER A 63 7.09 13.15 2.66
C SER A 63 5.64 12.94 3.12
N ASP A 64 5.31 13.25 4.38
CA ASP A 64 3.96 13.10 4.89
C ASP A 64 3.02 14.13 4.23
N ALA A 65 3.51 15.35 4.03
CA ALA A 65 2.79 16.39 3.31
C ALA A 65 2.67 16.08 1.81
N TYR A 66 3.72 15.54 1.18
CA TYR A 66 3.66 15.15 -0.22
C TYR A 66 2.67 14.00 -0.48
N LYS A 67 2.63 12.98 0.39
CA LYS A 67 1.64 11.90 0.29
C LYS A 67 0.21 12.41 0.49
N TRP A 68 0.01 13.39 1.36
CA TRP A 68 -1.29 14.05 1.50
C TRP A 68 -1.66 14.79 0.21
N LEU A 69 -0.73 15.55 -0.38
CA LEU A 69 -0.95 16.27 -1.63
C LEU A 69 -1.27 15.32 -2.79
N ASP A 70 -0.59 14.17 -2.87
CA ASP A 70 -0.89 13.08 -3.80
C ASP A 70 -2.33 12.57 -3.60
N ALA A 71 -2.70 12.21 -2.37
CA ALA A 71 -4.05 11.75 -2.04
C ALA A 71 -5.13 12.80 -2.35
N ALA A 72 -4.91 14.05 -1.95
CA ALA A 72 -5.82 15.18 -2.14
C ALA A 72 -6.05 15.46 -3.63
N SER A 73 -4.97 15.50 -4.42
CA SER A 73 -5.02 15.72 -5.88
C SER A 73 -5.86 14.68 -6.60
N ARG A 74 -5.82 13.42 -6.15
CA ARG A 74 -6.59 12.30 -6.71
C ARG A 74 -8.03 12.31 -6.25
N ILE A 75 -8.28 12.51 -4.95
CA ILE A 75 -9.64 12.41 -4.43
C ILE A 75 -10.50 13.61 -4.84
N MET A 76 -9.92 14.81 -4.96
CA MET A 76 -10.65 16.02 -5.38
C MET A 76 -11.17 15.94 -6.82
N PHE A 77 -10.53 15.12 -7.67
CA PHE A 77 -11.01 14.84 -9.02
C PHE A 77 -12.34 14.08 -9.00
N HIS A 78 -12.46 13.10 -8.11
CA HIS A 78 -13.67 12.30 -7.97
C HIS A 78 -14.76 13.00 -7.14
N PHE A 79 -14.36 13.80 -6.14
CA PHE A 79 -15.23 14.52 -5.21
C PHE A 79 -14.80 15.98 -5.14
N SER A 80 -15.41 16.83 -5.97
CA SER A 80 -15.08 18.25 -5.99
C SER A 80 -15.48 18.92 -4.66
N ASN A 81 -14.49 19.55 -4.01
CA ASN A 81 -14.69 20.33 -2.80
C ASN A 81 -13.83 21.61 -2.89
N PRO A 82 -14.44 22.81 -2.90
CA PRO A 82 -13.71 24.08 -3.00
C PRO A 82 -12.66 24.29 -1.91
N ASP A 83 -12.95 23.87 -0.68
CA ASP A 83 -12.02 24.03 0.46
C ASP A 83 -10.79 23.14 0.27
N LEU A 84 -10.98 21.91 -0.20
CA LEU A 84 -9.85 21.02 -0.51
C LEU A 84 -8.99 21.58 -1.65
N LYS A 85 -9.61 22.15 -2.69
CA LYS A 85 -8.87 22.78 -3.78
C LYS A 85 -8.03 23.96 -3.28
N ILE A 86 -8.58 24.82 -2.42
CA ILE A 86 -7.83 25.94 -1.82
C ILE A 86 -6.62 25.42 -1.05
N LEU A 87 -6.79 24.39 -0.21
CA LEU A 87 -5.67 23.79 0.53
C LEU A 87 -4.58 23.22 -0.40
N VAL A 88 -4.97 22.55 -1.48
CA VAL A 88 -4.04 22.00 -2.48
C VAL A 88 -3.29 23.12 -3.20
N ASP A 89 -4.00 24.11 -3.73
CA ASP A 89 -3.41 25.22 -4.48
C ASP A 89 -2.45 26.04 -3.58
N ASP A 90 -2.89 26.41 -2.37
CA ASP A 90 -2.08 27.15 -1.40
C ASP A 90 -0.82 26.37 -1.01
N PHE A 91 -0.92 25.04 -0.86
CA PHE A 91 0.23 24.22 -0.54
C PHE A 91 1.21 24.12 -1.72
N ILE A 92 0.72 23.97 -2.96
CA ILE A 92 1.56 24.00 -4.16
C ILE A 92 2.33 25.33 -4.26
N ASP A 93 1.66 26.45 -3.98
CA ASP A 93 2.27 27.79 -3.95
C ASP A 93 3.36 27.89 -2.90
N LEU A 94 3.12 27.33 -1.72
CA LEU A 94 4.10 27.25 -0.65
C LEU A 94 5.32 26.40 -1.06
N LEU A 95 5.12 25.24 -1.68
CA LEU A 95 6.21 24.38 -2.16
C LEU A 95 7.06 25.10 -3.21
N ALA A 96 6.44 25.76 -4.17
CA ALA A 96 7.13 26.53 -5.19
C ALA A 96 7.99 27.66 -4.60
N LYS A 97 7.54 28.27 -3.49
CA LYS A 97 8.28 29.32 -2.78
C LYS A 97 9.37 28.78 -1.85
N ALA A 98 9.16 27.61 -1.26
CA ALA A 98 10.16 26.94 -0.42
C ALA A 98 11.31 26.31 -1.22
N GLN A 99 11.07 25.97 -2.49
CA GLN A 99 12.09 25.39 -3.38
C GLN A 99 13.23 26.37 -3.65
N GLN A 100 14.48 25.92 -3.49
CA GLN A 100 15.65 26.72 -3.84
C GLN A 100 15.76 26.90 -5.36
N SER A 101 16.49 27.93 -5.80
CA SER A 101 16.54 28.32 -7.22
C SER A 101 17.05 27.23 -8.17
N ASP A 102 17.85 26.29 -7.66
CA ASP A 102 18.41 25.17 -8.42
C ASP A 102 17.54 23.90 -8.37
N GLY A 103 16.36 23.96 -7.74
CA GLY A 103 15.41 22.86 -7.65
C GLY A 103 15.42 22.09 -6.33
N TYR A 104 16.37 22.35 -5.43
CA TYR A 104 16.45 21.63 -4.16
C TYR A 104 15.27 21.97 -3.23
N LEU A 105 14.60 20.93 -2.73
CA LEU A 105 13.50 21.06 -1.76
C LEU A 105 13.53 19.92 -0.75
N TYR A 106 14.09 20.21 0.42
CA TYR A 106 14.19 19.30 1.56
C TYR A 106 14.44 20.13 2.83
N THR A 107 13.37 20.33 3.61
CA THR A 107 13.33 21.36 4.66
C THR A 107 14.35 21.11 5.77
N TYR A 108 14.68 19.85 6.06
CA TYR A 108 15.62 19.47 7.11
C TYR A 108 17.00 20.08 6.89
N ASN A 109 17.58 19.89 5.69
CA ASN A 109 18.86 20.51 5.37
C ASN A 109 18.74 22.01 5.10
N GLN A 110 17.70 22.45 4.39
CA GLN A 110 17.51 23.89 4.10
C GLN A 110 17.50 24.74 5.37
N ILE A 111 16.94 24.23 6.47
CA ILE A 111 16.79 24.97 7.72
C ILE A 111 17.94 24.66 8.70
N HIS A 112 18.26 23.39 8.94
CA HIS A 112 19.25 23.04 9.97
C HIS A 112 20.69 23.01 9.46
N PHE A 113 20.90 22.74 8.17
CA PHE A 113 22.24 22.51 7.60
C PHE A 113 22.40 23.21 6.24
N PRO A 114 22.17 24.54 6.17
CA PRO A 114 22.25 25.25 4.89
C PRO A 114 23.61 25.04 4.23
N GLY A 115 23.58 24.72 2.93
CA GLY A 115 24.78 24.40 2.14
C GLY A 115 25.23 22.93 2.21
N GLN A 116 24.57 22.09 3.01
CA GLN A 116 24.82 20.64 3.06
C GLN A 116 23.67 19.89 2.37
N ARG A 117 24.01 19.01 1.43
CA ARG A 117 23.06 18.16 0.71
C ARG A 117 23.71 16.81 0.44
N TRP A 118 22.92 15.75 0.30
CA TRP A 118 23.38 14.43 -0.14
C TRP A 118 24.42 13.77 0.78
N VAL A 119 24.42 14.12 2.08
CA VAL A 119 25.47 13.70 3.03
C VAL A 119 25.23 12.26 3.51
N ASP A 120 24.05 12.02 4.06
CA ASP A 120 23.69 10.77 4.74
C ASP A 120 22.57 10.03 4.02
N LEU A 121 22.72 9.82 2.70
CA LEU A 121 21.67 9.22 1.86
C LEU A 121 21.18 7.84 2.32
N GLN A 122 21.97 7.05 3.04
CA GLN A 122 21.53 5.74 3.58
C GLN A 122 20.62 5.87 4.82
N VAL A 123 20.47 7.08 5.38
CA VAL A 123 19.75 7.35 6.62
C VAL A 123 18.73 8.49 6.47
N GLU A 124 19.08 9.63 5.86
CA GLU A 124 18.32 10.89 5.95
C GLU A 124 17.22 11.08 4.87
N HIS A 125 16.96 10.11 3.98
CA HIS A 125 15.75 10.07 3.13
C HIS A 125 15.55 11.29 2.21
N GLU A 126 16.64 11.91 1.73
CA GLU A 126 16.56 13.06 0.81
C GLU A 126 15.87 12.66 -0.50
N PHE A 127 16.29 11.55 -1.15
CA PHE A 127 15.66 11.11 -2.39
C PHE A 127 14.28 10.53 -2.14
N TYR A 128 14.05 9.89 -1.00
CA TYR A 128 12.72 9.42 -0.61
C TYR A 128 11.69 10.55 -0.56
N CYS A 129 12.04 11.69 0.06
CA CYS A 129 11.16 12.85 0.10
C CYS A 129 10.93 13.43 -1.30
N LEU A 130 11.98 13.55 -2.11
CA LEU A 130 11.86 14.03 -3.50
C LEU A 130 11.04 13.09 -4.38
N GLY A 131 11.12 11.77 -4.15
CA GLY A 131 10.31 10.78 -4.85
C GLY A 131 8.83 10.99 -4.58
N HIS A 132 8.44 11.15 -3.31
CA HIS A 132 7.05 11.44 -2.98
C HIS A 132 6.56 12.82 -3.47
N LEU A 133 7.42 13.84 -3.53
CA LEU A 133 7.11 15.11 -4.19
C LEU A 133 6.79 14.91 -5.67
N ILE A 134 7.62 14.13 -6.37
CA ILE A 134 7.43 13.83 -7.79
C ILE A 134 6.14 13.03 -8.00
N GLU A 135 5.84 12.03 -7.17
CA GLU A 135 4.57 11.28 -7.28
C GLU A 135 3.35 12.18 -7.08
N ALA A 136 3.38 13.08 -6.09
CA ALA A 136 2.30 14.06 -5.88
C ALA A 136 2.12 14.96 -7.11
N ALA A 137 3.22 15.43 -7.69
CA ALA A 137 3.21 16.28 -8.87
C ALA A 137 2.64 15.61 -10.12
N VAL A 138 3.06 14.38 -10.39
CA VAL A 138 2.51 13.58 -11.50
C VAL A 138 1.01 13.35 -11.29
N SER A 139 0.60 13.01 -10.07
CA SER A 139 -0.80 12.76 -9.73
C SER A 139 -1.67 13.99 -9.93
N HIS A 140 -1.20 15.16 -9.47
CA HIS A 140 -1.87 16.44 -9.67
C HIS A 140 -1.98 16.81 -11.15
N PHE A 141 -0.89 16.63 -11.91
CA PHE A 141 -0.90 16.90 -13.34
C PHE A 141 -1.87 15.98 -14.08
N GLU A 142 -1.86 14.69 -13.78
CA GLU A 142 -2.79 13.71 -14.36
C GLU A 142 -4.25 14.06 -14.06
N THR A 143 -4.57 14.61 -12.89
CA THR A 143 -5.95 14.89 -12.49
C THR A 143 -6.46 16.26 -12.94
N THR A 144 -5.59 17.27 -13.03
CA THR A 144 -6.00 18.68 -13.27
C THR A 144 -5.49 19.26 -14.59
N ALA A 145 -4.48 18.63 -15.21
CA ALA A 145 -3.65 19.19 -16.28
C ALA A 145 -2.89 20.48 -15.90
N GLU A 146 -2.92 20.92 -14.64
CA GLU A 146 -2.16 22.08 -14.16
C GLU A 146 -0.68 21.70 -13.95
N THR A 147 0.22 22.58 -14.39
CA THR A 147 1.66 22.27 -14.48
C THR A 147 2.51 22.88 -13.36
N LYS A 148 1.93 23.67 -12.46
CA LYS A 148 2.71 24.40 -11.42
C LYS A 148 3.48 23.46 -10.51
N LEU A 149 2.82 22.45 -9.95
CA LEU A 149 3.48 21.43 -9.13
C LEU A 149 4.41 20.53 -9.96
N LEU A 150 4.02 20.21 -11.21
CA LEU A 150 4.88 19.45 -12.13
C LEU A 150 6.22 20.17 -12.37
N ALA A 151 6.20 21.50 -12.55
CA ALA A 151 7.42 22.29 -12.73
C ALA A 151 8.32 22.28 -11.48
N VAL A 152 7.74 22.27 -10.27
CA VAL A 152 8.51 22.10 -9.01
C VAL A 152 9.19 20.74 -9.00
N ALA A 153 8.47 19.66 -9.32
CA ALA A 153 9.03 18.31 -9.38
C ALA A 153 10.09 18.14 -10.48
N GLN A 154 9.88 18.71 -11.67
CA GLN A 154 10.85 18.68 -12.76
C GLN A 154 12.16 19.36 -12.36
N LYS A 155 12.13 20.53 -11.72
CA LYS A 155 13.36 21.18 -11.22
C LYS A 155 14.11 20.32 -10.21
N ALA A 156 13.38 19.64 -9.31
CA ALA A 156 14.01 18.72 -8.36
C ALA A 156 14.62 17.50 -9.07
N ALA A 157 13.93 16.92 -10.06
CA ALA A 157 14.42 15.81 -10.85
C ALA A 157 15.61 16.21 -11.74
N ASP A 158 15.60 17.40 -12.34
CA ASP A 158 16.70 17.95 -13.14
C ASP A 158 17.95 18.15 -12.30
N LEU A 159 17.80 18.59 -11.04
CA LEU A 159 18.91 18.64 -10.08
C LEU A 159 19.48 17.24 -9.80
N LEU A 160 18.62 16.23 -9.64
CA LEU A 160 19.06 14.85 -9.45
C LEU A 160 19.77 14.30 -10.69
N VAL A 161 19.26 14.58 -11.89
CA VAL A 161 19.91 14.21 -13.16
C VAL A 161 21.29 14.86 -13.23
N LYS A 162 21.37 16.17 -13.00
CA LYS A 162 22.63 16.92 -13.01
C LYS A 162 23.65 16.36 -12.04
N ASP A 163 23.26 16.06 -10.81
CA ASP A 163 24.19 15.65 -9.75
C ASP A 163 24.52 14.14 -9.81
N PHE A 164 23.62 13.30 -10.34
CA PHE A 164 23.69 11.84 -10.20
C PHE A 164 23.65 11.01 -11.48
N SER A 165 23.58 11.60 -12.68
CA SER A 165 23.61 10.80 -13.93
C SER A 165 24.86 9.93 -14.02
N ASP A 166 26.03 10.48 -13.66
CA ASP A 166 27.32 9.78 -13.69
C ASP A 166 27.87 9.45 -12.28
N SER A 167 27.02 9.49 -11.25
CA SER A 167 27.48 9.26 -9.89
C SER A 167 27.88 7.81 -9.61
N ILE A 168 28.77 7.65 -8.64
CA ILE A 168 29.12 6.35 -8.08
C ILE A 168 27.98 5.76 -7.23
N PRO A 169 27.99 4.44 -6.95
CA PRO A 169 26.94 3.77 -6.18
C PRO A 169 26.68 4.32 -4.77
N ASP A 170 27.66 5.03 -4.21
CA ASP A 170 27.59 5.68 -2.90
C ASP A 170 26.46 6.68 -2.75
N PHE A 171 25.90 7.17 -3.86
CA PHE A 171 24.79 8.11 -3.93
C PHE A 171 23.49 7.40 -4.32
N THR A 172 23.14 6.36 -3.56
CA THR A 172 21.82 5.74 -3.58
C THR A 172 21.16 5.99 -2.23
N ASP A 173 19.85 6.19 -2.21
CA ASP A 173 19.11 6.38 -0.95
C ASP A 173 18.96 5.04 -0.21
N GLY A 174 18.97 5.11 1.12
CA GLY A 174 18.69 4.00 2.01
C GLY A 174 17.24 3.56 2.01
N HIS A 175 16.32 4.41 1.51
CA HIS A 175 14.91 4.12 1.30
C HIS A 175 14.53 4.36 -0.17
N GLU A 176 14.21 3.29 -0.88
CA GLU A 176 13.71 3.30 -2.25
C GLU A 176 12.39 4.07 -2.35
N GLU A 177 12.17 4.75 -3.47
CA GLU A 177 10.92 5.46 -3.86
C GLU A 177 11.21 6.26 -5.13
N ILE A 178 12.37 6.94 -5.14
CA ILE A 178 12.77 7.83 -6.23
C ILE A 178 12.82 7.12 -7.58
N GLU A 179 13.16 5.83 -7.60
CA GLU A 179 13.19 5.03 -8.81
C GLU A 179 11.79 4.90 -9.44
N ILE A 180 10.75 4.66 -8.63
CA ILE A 180 9.36 4.61 -9.07
C ILE A 180 8.93 5.99 -9.59
N ALA A 181 9.21 7.02 -8.80
CA ALA A 181 8.78 8.38 -9.06
C ALA A 181 9.37 8.93 -10.37
N LEU A 182 10.66 8.69 -10.63
CA LEU A 182 11.32 9.09 -11.87
C LEU A 182 10.77 8.37 -13.10
N ILE A 183 10.41 7.08 -12.99
CA ILE A 183 9.74 6.35 -14.09
C ILE A 183 8.36 6.95 -14.37
N LYS A 184 7.59 7.28 -13.33
CA LYS A 184 6.29 7.97 -13.48
C LYS A 184 6.45 9.35 -14.11
N LEU A 185 7.46 10.12 -13.70
CA LEU A 185 7.74 11.44 -14.26
C LEU A 185 8.16 11.35 -15.73
N TRP A 186 8.97 10.36 -16.09
CA TRP A 186 9.28 10.08 -17.50
C TRP A 186 8.00 9.81 -18.30
N LYS A 187 7.10 8.95 -17.82
CA LYS A 187 5.81 8.68 -18.50
C LYS A 187 4.95 9.93 -18.65
N ALA A 188 5.04 10.88 -17.73
CA ALA A 188 4.26 12.12 -17.75
C ALA A 188 4.89 13.25 -18.61
N THR A 189 6.19 13.17 -18.92
CA THR A 189 6.95 14.28 -19.53
C THR A 189 7.73 13.91 -20.78
N ASP A 190 7.84 12.62 -21.09
CA ASP A 190 8.67 12.04 -22.13
C ASP A 190 10.19 12.35 -22.01
N ASN A 191 10.66 12.85 -20.85
CA ASN A 191 12.08 13.11 -20.63
C ASN A 191 12.84 11.82 -20.27
N ILE A 192 13.61 11.31 -21.24
CA ILE A 192 14.34 10.04 -21.13
C ILE A 192 15.43 10.04 -20.05
N GLU A 193 15.93 11.21 -19.65
CA GLU A 193 16.98 11.31 -18.62
C GLU A 193 16.47 10.85 -17.25
N TYR A 194 15.17 11.07 -16.94
CA TYR A 194 14.56 10.57 -15.71
C TYR A 194 14.51 9.04 -15.68
N LEU A 195 14.16 8.42 -16.81
CA LEU A 195 14.17 6.97 -16.94
C LEU A 195 15.59 6.41 -16.81
N ALA A 196 16.57 7.05 -17.46
CA ALA A 196 17.97 6.65 -17.39
C ALA A 196 18.49 6.70 -15.94
N LEU A 197 18.17 7.78 -15.20
CA LEU A 197 18.56 7.92 -13.81
C LEU A 197 17.88 6.90 -12.90
N ALA A 198 16.58 6.64 -13.09
CA ALA A 198 15.86 5.61 -12.34
C ALA A 198 16.51 4.23 -12.51
N LYS A 199 16.81 3.87 -13.76
CA LYS A 199 17.52 2.62 -14.09
C LYS A 199 18.90 2.57 -13.43
N ALA A 200 19.67 3.67 -13.50
CA ALA A 200 20.99 3.75 -12.90
C ALA A 200 20.93 3.54 -11.37
N PHE A 201 19.95 4.11 -10.65
CA PHE A 201 19.80 3.88 -9.22
C PHE A 201 19.50 2.41 -8.87
N VAL A 202 18.62 1.74 -9.63
CA VAL A 202 18.35 0.31 -9.46
C VAL A 202 19.62 -0.54 -9.70
N GLU A 203 20.40 -0.22 -10.73
CA GLU A 203 21.61 -0.96 -11.08
C GLU A 203 22.79 -0.71 -10.13
N ARG A 204 22.91 0.50 -9.58
CA ARG A 204 23.90 0.85 -8.56
C ARG A 204 23.64 0.19 -7.21
N ARG A 205 22.37 -0.06 -6.87
CA ARG A 205 22.00 -0.64 -5.58
C ARG A 205 22.67 -2.00 -5.38
N GLY A 206 23.32 -2.17 -4.24
CA GLY A 206 24.05 -3.37 -3.88
C GLY A 206 25.50 -3.46 -4.39
N THR A 207 26.01 -2.37 -4.97
CA THR A 207 27.39 -2.31 -5.53
C THR A 207 28.32 -1.35 -4.77
N ILE A 208 27.86 -0.77 -3.66
CA ILE A 208 28.69 0.05 -2.76
C ILE A 208 29.82 -0.79 -2.17
N LYS A 209 31.06 -0.37 -2.40
CA LYS A 209 32.23 -1.02 -1.81
C LYS A 209 32.31 -0.72 -0.32
N LEU A 210 32.66 -1.72 0.48
CA LEU A 210 32.79 -1.57 1.93
C LEU A 210 31.53 -1.01 2.60
N PHE A 211 30.34 -1.40 2.11
CA PHE A 211 29.04 -0.92 2.60
C PHE A 211 28.91 -0.89 4.13
N PRO A 212 29.35 -1.90 4.91
CA PRO A 212 29.24 -1.84 6.37
C PRO A 212 29.94 -0.61 6.99
N PHE A 213 31.09 -0.20 6.44
CA PHE A 213 31.80 0.98 6.92
C PHE A 213 31.09 2.28 6.51
N LYS A 214 30.55 2.34 5.28
CA LYS A 214 29.73 3.47 4.83
C LYS A 214 28.51 3.63 5.71
N MET A 215 27.76 2.55 5.94
CA MET A 215 26.55 2.56 6.77
C MET A 215 26.88 2.97 8.20
N LEU A 216 27.95 2.42 8.80
CA LEU A 216 28.39 2.82 10.13
C LEU A 216 28.74 4.32 10.17
N SER A 217 29.47 4.82 9.17
CA SER A 217 29.82 6.24 9.07
C SER A 217 28.59 7.13 9.00
N GLN A 218 27.60 6.80 8.15
CA GLN A 218 26.39 7.61 7.99
C GLN A 218 25.45 7.53 9.21
N VAL A 219 25.36 6.37 9.88
CA VAL A 219 24.64 6.27 11.15
C VAL A 219 25.28 7.14 12.23
N LEU A 220 26.61 7.14 12.33
CA LEU A 220 27.34 8.00 13.27
C LEU A 220 27.20 9.49 12.91
N ASP A 221 27.27 9.84 11.63
CA ASP A 221 27.15 11.22 11.18
C ASP A 221 25.74 11.77 11.38
N SER A 222 24.72 11.06 10.91
CA SER A 222 23.32 11.44 11.14
C SER A 222 22.99 11.52 12.63
N GLY A 223 23.52 10.60 13.46
CA GLY A 223 23.40 10.69 14.92
C GLY A 223 24.06 11.93 15.54
N ARG A 224 25.19 12.40 14.98
CA ARG A 224 25.81 13.68 15.39
C ARG A 224 24.99 14.88 14.93
N ARG A 225 24.45 14.84 13.72
CA ARG A 225 23.59 15.88 13.13
C ARG A 225 22.31 16.04 13.93
N MET A 226 21.63 14.93 14.28
CA MET A 226 20.46 14.95 15.16
C MET A 226 20.76 15.58 16.52
N LYS A 227 21.87 15.20 17.17
CA LYS A 227 22.30 15.82 18.44
C LYS A 227 22.59 17.32 18.30
N LEU A 228 23.08 17.77 17.14
CA LEU A 228 23.27 19.18 16.86
C LEU A 228 21.92 19.90 16.69
N VAL A 229 20.94 19.28 16.04
CA VAL A 229 19.56 19.80 15.98
C VAL A 229 18.95 19.89 17.37
N ASP A 230 19.12 18.89 18.23
CA ASP A 230 18.64 18.92 19.62
C ASP A 230 19.25 20.10 20.40
N LYS A 231 20.56 20.34 20.26
CA LYS A 231 21.21 21.52 20.87
C LYS A 231 20.69 22.84 20.31
N LYS A 232 20.45 22.92 19.00
CA LYS A 232 19.85 24.11 18.36
C LYS A 232 18.44 24.35 18.90
N ARG A 233 17.66 23.29 19.12
CA ARG A 233 16.33 23.35 19.72
C ARG A 233 16.39 23.87 21.15
N GLU A 234 17.29 23.34 21.98
CA GLU A 234 17.48 23.80 23.36
C GLU A 234 17.79 25.31 23.41
N LEU A 235 18.72 25.78 22.58
CA LEU A 235 19.04 27.21 22.47
C LEU A 235 17.85 28.05 21.98
N TRP A 236 17.16 27.56 20.95
CA TRP A 236 15.99 28.26 20.40
C TRP A 236 14.85 28.37 21.42
N LEU A 237 14.62 27.34 22.24
CA LEU A 237 13.60 27.35 23.31
C LEU A 237 13.96 28.31 24.46
N ILE A 238 15.24 28.56 24.72
CA ILE A 238 15.66 29.60 25.68
C ILE A 238 15.26 30.98 25.17
N GLU A 239 15.40 31.23 23.86
CA GLU A 239 15.02 32.49 23.22
C GLU A 239 13.49 32.62 23.01
N HIS A 240 12.78 31.49 22.97
CA HIS A 240 11.34 31.42 22.68
C HIS A 240 10.59 30.58 23.73
N PRO A 241 10.53 31.03 25.00
CA PRO A 241 9.99 30.22 26.11
C PRO A 241 8.52 29.82 25.93
N ASP A 242 7.73 30.63 25.21
CA ASP A 242 6.33 30.34 24.91
C ASP A 242 6.13 29.10 24.01
N HIS A 243 7.18 28.63 23.33
CA HIS A 243 7.13 27.45 22.45
C HIS A 243 7.45 26.13 23.15
N ASN A 244 7.79 26.15 24.44
CA ASN A 244 8.20 24.94 25.19
C ASN A 244 7.06 23.92 25.41
N THR A 245 5.83 24.24 25.00
CA THR A 245 4.66 23.37 25.15
C THR A 245 4.44 22.42 23.97
N PHE A 246 5.09 22.64 22.83
CA PHE A 246 4.90 21.80 21.64
C PHE A 246 5.50 20.41 21.83
N LYS A 247 4.73 19.37 21.45
CA LYS A 247 5.17 17.98 21.44
C LYS A 247 4.56 17.25 20.24
N LEU A 248 5.40 16.45 19.58
CA LEU A 248 4.92 15.49 18.59
C LEU A 248 4.05 14.41 19.26
N PRO A 249 3.14 13.77 18.50
CA PRO A 249 2.38 12.63 18.98
C PRO A 249 3.26 11.46 19.44
N GLU A 250 2.66 10.50 20.14
CA GLU A 250 3.41 9.34 20.62
C GLU A 250 3.94 8.46 19.49
N ARG A 251 5.10 7.84 19.74
CA ARG A 251 5.64 6.77 18.90
C ARG A 251 4.67 5.60 18.84
N ASN A 252 4.59 4.96 17.68
CA ASN A 252 3.88 3.69 17.54
C ASN A 252 4.35 2.65 18.57
N LYS A 253 3.40 1.98 19.23
CA LYS A 253 3.66 0.96 20.26
C LYS A 253 3.64 -0.43 19.64
N ASN A 254 4.75 -1.13 19.72
CA ASN A 254 4.91 -2.50 19.24
C ASN A 254 5.60 -3.40 20.28
N ILE A 255 5.40 -4.72 20.17
CA ILE A 255 6.07 -5.71 21.02
C ILE A 255 7.42 -6.03 20.39
N VAL A 256 8.53 -5.65 21.04
CA VAL A 256 9.88 -5.87 20.53
C VAL A 256 10.56 -7.03 21.28
N PRO A 257 10.89 -8.15 20.62
CA PRO A 257 11.63 -9.25 21.25
C PRO A 257 13.06 -8.85 21.67
N LEU A 258 13.59 -9.48 22.72
CA LEU A 258 14.93 -9.19 23.26
C LEU A 258 16.06 -9.32 22.21
N TRP A 259 15.93 -10.24 21.26
CA TRP A 259 16.92 -10.49 20.20
C TRP A 259 16.83 -9.49 19.02
N ALA A 260 15.83 -8.60 19.00
CA ALA A 260 15.58 -7.71 17.87
C ALA A 260 16.71 -6.70 17.64
N GLY A 261 17.29 -6.13 18.70
CA GLY A 261 18.35 -5.12 18.63
C GLY A 261 19.60 -5.60 17.85
N PRO A 262 20.29 -6.65 18.31
CA PRO A 262 21.45 -7.20 17.60
C PRO A 262 21.12 -7.62 16.15
N ARG A 263 19.94 -8.19 15.92
CA ARG A 263 19.50 -8.60 14.59
C ARG A 263 19.29 -7.42 13.65
N PHE A 264 18.70 -6.33 14.14
CA PHE A 264 18.54 -5.09 13.38
C PHE A 264 19.91 -4.49 13.03
N ALA A 265 20.83 -4.39 14.00
CA ALA A 265 22.17 -3.88 13.76
C ALA A 265 22.92 -4.69 12.68
N ILE A 266 22.87 -6.01 12.72
CA ILE A 266 23.45 -6.88 11.68
C ILE A 266 22.77 -6.63 10.32
N SER A 267 21.44 -6.55 10.30
CA SER A 267 20.68 -6.29 9.07
C SER A 267 21.07 -4.95 8.43
N ALA A 268 21.21 -3.90 9.24
CA ALA A 268 21.65 -2.59 8.80
C ALA A 268 23.09 -2.61 8.26
N LEU A 269 24.04 -3.11 9.06
CA LEU A 269 25.46 -3.12 8.67
C LEU A 269 25.74 -4.01 7.46
N THR A 270 25.03 -5.13 7.30
CA THR A 270 25.18 -5.99 6.11
C THR A 270 24.49 -5.44 4.87
N GLY A 271 23.76 -4.32 4.98
CA GLY A 271 22.99 -3.73 3.90
C GLY A 271 21.68 -4.45 3.59
N LYS A 272 21.29 -5.47 4.36
CA LYS A 272 20.00 -6.13 4.16
C LYS A 272 18.84 -5.18 4.40
N TYR A 273 18.93 -4.34 5.44
CA TYR A 273 17.89 -3.38 5.80
C TYR A 273 17.52 -2.39 4.68
N ASN A 274 18.51 -1.98 3.87
CA ASN A 274 18.37 -1.04 2.75
C ASN A 274 18.46 -1.72 1.37
N GLN A 275 18.41 -3.07 1.33
CA GLN A 275 18.54 -3.84 0.09
C GLN A 275 19.86 -3.57 -0.67
N GLN A 276 20.92 -3.20 0.05
CA GLN A 276 22.29 -2.93 -0.41
C GLN A 276 23.25 -4.13 -0.23
N HIS A 277 22.76 -5.24 0.33
CA HIS A 277 23.57 -6.43 0.61
C HIS A 277 24.06 -7.16 -0.65
N LYS A 278 23.37 -6.99 -1.78
CA LYS A 278 23.68 -7.57 -3.10
C LYS A 278 23.11 -6.72 -4.22
N PRO A 279 23.70 -6.76 -5.44
CA PRO A 279 23.11 -6.17 -6.63
C PRO A 279 21.65 -6.58 -6.79
N ALA A 280 20.78 -5.67 -7.25
CA ALA A 280 19.35 -5.94 -7.38
C ALA A 280 19.06 -7.24 -8.19
N SER A 281 19.82 -7.44 -9.28
CA SER A 281 19.78 -8.63 -10.14
C SER A 281 20.29 -9.92 -9.49
N GLU A 282 20.88 -9.88 -8.29
CA GLU A 282 21.37 -11.05 -7.56
C GLU A 282 20.55 -11.37 -6.30
N GLN A 283 19.57 -10.53 -5.95
CA GLN A 283 18.67 -10.76 -4.83
C GLN A 283 17.70 -11.91 -5.16
N LYS A 284 17.45 -12.81 -4.21
CA LYS A 284 16.65 -14.04 -4.45
C LYS A 284 15.50 -14.25 -3.48
N LYS A 285 15.35 -13.39 -2.48
CA LYS A 285 14.38 -13.55 -1.38
C LYS A 285 13.90 -12.20 -0.89
N ALA A 286 12.71 -12.18 -0.29
CA ALA A 286 12.19 -11.02 0.42
C ALA A 286 12.93 -10.82 1.74
N GLU A 287 13.78 -9.80 1.83
CA GLU A 287 14.69 -9.53 2.96
C GLU A 287 14.76 -8.03 3.28
N GLY A 288 15.11 -7.69 4.53
CA GLY A 288 15.25 -6.29 4.97
C GLY A 288 13.92 -5.64 5.34
N HIS A 289 13.91 -4.31 5.35
CA HIS A 289 12.71 -3.51 5.58
C HIS A 289 11.66 -3.76 4.49
N SER A 290 10.41 -4.00 4.86
CA SER A 290 9.40 -4.51 3.92
C SER A 290 8.93 -3.46 2.90
N VAL A 291 8.68 -2.20 3.31
CA VAL A 291 8.29 -1.12 2.36
C VAL A 291 9.36 -0.87 1.30
N ARG A 292 10.58 -0.53 1.74
CA ARG A 292 11.79 -0.42 0.93
C ARG A 292 11.96 -1.53 -0.10
N PHE A 293 11.88 -2.78 0.36
CA PHE A 293 11.96 -3.93 -0.51
C PHE A 293 10.86 -3.91 -1.58
N CYS A 294 9.61 -3.67 -1.20
CA CYS A 294 8.50 -3.64 -2.14
C CYS A 294 8.59 -2.46 -3.12
N TYR A 295 9.08 -1.30 -2.69
CA TYR A 295 9.29 -0.15 -3.59
C TYR A 295 10.39 -0.46 -4.61
N LEU A 296 11.50 -1.07 -4.18
CA LEU A 296 12.53 -1.57 -5.09
C LEU A 296 11.94 -2.54 -6.13
N LYS A 297 11.16 -3.54 -5.68
CA LYS A 297 10.59 -4.54 -6.59
C LYS A 297 9.52 -3.97 -7.52
N THR A 298 8.80 -2.94 -7.08
CA THR A 298 7.89 -2.17 -7.95
C THR A 298 8.68 -1.48 -9.06
N ALA A 299 9.75 -0.77 -8.75
CA ALA A 299 10.61 -0.14 -9.76
C ALA A 299 11.23 -1.17 -10.72
N GLU A 300 11.73 -2.31 -10.22
CA GLU A 300 12.26 -3.38 -11.07
C GLU A 300 11.20 -3.96 -12.01
N ALA A 301 9.95 -4.11 -11.54
CA ALA A 301 8.83 -4.55 -12.37
C ALA A 301 8.47 -3.51 -13.43
N MET A 302 8.39 -2.23 -13.08
CA MET A 302 8.13 -1.15 -14.03
C MET A 302 9.22 -1.06 -15.11
N LEU A 303 10.49 -1.23 -14.75
CA LEU A 303 11.59 -1.28 -15.70
C LEU A 303 11.49 -2.50 -16.63
N ALA A 304 11.05 -3.65 -16.14
CA ALA A 304 10.91 -4.86 -16.94
C ALA A 304 9.79 -4.76 -18.01
N GLN A 305 8.91 -3.76 -17.94
CA GLN A 305 7.90 -3.48 -18.97
C GLN A 305 8.50 -2.77 -20.18
N ILE A 306 9.70 -2.22 -20.05
CA ILE A 306 10.40 -1.51 -21.11
C ILE A 306 11.07 -2.53 -22.02
N GLN A 307 10.90 -2.36 -23.33
CA GLN A 307 11.45 -3.25 -24.34
C GLN A 307 12.96 -3.47 -24.14
N GLY A 308 13.37 -4.74 -24.08
CA GLY A 308 14.76 -5.15 -23.87
C GLY A 308 15.21 -5.24 -22.40
N GLN A 309 14.30 -5.11 -21.42
CA GLN A 309 14.55 -5.25 -19.98
C GLN A 309 13.80 -6.44 -19.35
N GLU A 310 13.28 -7.37 -20.16
CA GLU A 310 12.39 -8.47 -19.72
C GLU A 310 13.12 -9.57 -18.92
N ASN A 311 14.46 -9.53 -18.90
CA ASN A 311 15.31 -10.53 -18.24
C ASN A 311 15.08 -10.66 -16.72
N ARG A 312 14.43 -9.68 -16.09
CA ARG A 312 14.12 -9.67 -14.64
C ARG A 312 12.84 -10.41 -14.25
N ILE A 313 11.92 -10.67 -15.20
CA ILE A 313 10.57 -11.17 -14.91
C ILE A 313 10.60 -12.50 -14.14
N LYS A 314 11.44 -13.44 -14.57
CA LYS A 314 11.56 -14.76 -13.91
C LYS A 314 11.99 -14.62 -12.45
N GLN A 315 13.01 -13.81 -12.20
CA GLN A 315 13.54 -13.59 -10.85
C GLN A 315 12.51 -12.89 -9.96
N LEU A 316 11.84 -11.85 -10.45
CA LEU A 316 10.79 -11.16 -9.70
C LEU A 316 9.66 -12.13 -9.32
N ARG A 317 9.24 -13.01 -10.24
CA ARG A 317 8.25 -14.05 -9.95
C ARG A 317 8.74 -15.03 -8.88
N GLU A 318 9.98 -15.49 -8.94
CA GLU A 318 10.55 -16.41 -7.94
C GLU A 318 10.61 -15.77 -6.54
N ILE A 319 11.01 -14.50 -6.45
CA ILE A 319 11.05 -13.73 -5.21
C ILE A 319 9.63 -13.53 -4.66
N TRP A 320 8.67 -13.15 -5.51
CA TRP A 320 7.27 -12.97 -5.12
C TRP A 320 6.69 -14.27 -4.58
N THR A 321 6.88 -15.39 -5.30
CA THR A 321 6.47 -16.72 -4.86
C THR A 321 7.07 -17.05 -3.49
N GLN A 322 8.37 -16.80 -3.27
CA GLN A 322 9.02 -17.04 -1.98
C GLN A 322 8.43 -16.17 -0.85
N MET A 323 8.09 -14.92 -1.13
CA MET A 323 7.46 -14.02 -0.16
C MET A 323 6.09 -14.54 0.25
N VAL A 324 5.20 -14.78 -0.72
CA VAL A 324 3.80 -15.15 -0.43
C VAL A 324 3.68 -16.53 0.19
N THR A 325 4.58 -17.45 -0.15
CA THR A 325 4.55 -18.82 0.37
C THR A 325 5.22 -18.96 1.74
N ARG A 326 6.15 -18.07 2.12
CA ARG A 326 6.98 -18.29 3.33
C ARG A 326 7.07 -17.13 4.30
N ARG A 327 6.74 -15.89 3.90
CA ARG A 327 6.98 -14.67 4.69
C ARG A 327 5.81 -13.69 4.69
N MET A 328 4.61 -14.15 4.40
CA MET A 328 3.39 -13.35 4.40
C MET A 328 2.36 -13.94 5.36
N TYR A 329 1.79 -13.11 6.22
CA TYR A 329 0.70 -13.49 7.12
C TYR A 329 -0.59 -13.80 6.33
N VAL A 330 -1.53 -14.53 6.94
CA VAL A 330 -2.81 -14.90 6.31
C VAL A 330 -3.66 -13.68 5.91
N THR A 331 -3.47 -12.53 6.55
CA THR A 331 -4.12 -11.26 6.18
C THR A 331 -3.52 -10.62 4.92
N GLY A 332 -2.45 -11.20 4.37
CA GLY A 332 -1.61 -10.57 3.35
C GLY A 332 -0.56 -9.60 3.91
N GLY A 333 -0.52 -9.38 5.23
CA GLY A 333 0.48 -8.51 5.85
C GLY A 333 1.90 -9.06 5.72
N ILE A 334 2.89 -8.18 5.57
CA ILE A 334 4.31 -8.54 5.45
C ILE A 334 5.16 -7.76 6.45
N GLY A 335 6.25 -8.37 6.90
CA GLY A 335 7.14 -7.81 7.91
C GLY A 335 6.83 -8.38 9.30
N SER A 336 7.65 -9.33 9.74
CA SER A 336 7.48 -10.03 11.02
C SER A 336 8.46 -9.56 12.10
N LEU A 337 9.36 -8.63 11.76
CA LEU A 337 10.36 -8.10 12.67
C LEU A 337 9.99 -6.65 13.06
N PRO A 338 9.57 -6.39 14.29
CA PRO A 338 9.01 -5.10 14.70
C PRO A 338 10.04 -3.95 14.77
N LEU A 339 11.32 -4.24 15.05
CA LEU A 339 12.35 -3.19 15.11
C LEU A 339 12.88 -2.79 13.74
N SER A 340 12.96 -3.73 12.80
CA SER A 340 13.45 -3.46 11.45
C SER A 340 12.32 -3.25 10.44
N GLU A 341 11.07 -3.33 10.89
CA GLU A 341 9.86 -3.15 10.07
C GLU A 341 9.89 -4.05 8.82
N GLY A 342 10.40 -5.27 9.00
CA GLY A 342 11.00 -6.03 7.92
C GLY A 342 10.77 -7.53 7.98
N PHE A 343 11.23 -8.21 6.94
CA PHE A 343 11.05 -9.64 6.79
C PHE A 343 11.87 -10.45 7.79
N GLY A 344 11.21 -11.38 8.48
CA GLY A 344 11.86 -12.44 9.24
C GLY A 344 12.45 -13.54 8.35
N ARG A 345 12.79 -14.68 8.95
CA ARG A 345 13.12 -15.92 8.25
C ARG A 345 11.87 -16.54 7.64
N ASP A 346 12.05 -17.50 6.74
CA ASP A 346 10.95 -18.33 6.25
C ASP A 346 10.22 -18.95 7.46
N TYR A 347 8.89 -18.91 7.46
CA TYR A 347 8.01 -19.41 8.52
C TYR A 347 8.07 -18.64 9.86
N GLU A 348 8.85 -17.55 9.96
CA GLU A 348 8.91 -16.70 11.14
C GLU A 348 7.78 -15.66 11.12
N LEU A 349 6.55 -16.13 11.35
CA LEU A 349 5.31 -15.36 11.29
C LEU A 349 4.55 -15.47 12.63
N ASP A 350 5.15 -14.96 13.71
CA ASP A 350 4.47 -14.89 15.02
C ASP A 350 3.38 -13.81 14.95
N PRO A 351 2.11 -14.16 15.26
CA PRO A 351 0.98 -13.26 15.09
C PRO A 351 0.87 -12.15 16.14
N GLU A 352 1.54 -12.29 17.28
CA GLU A 352 1.50 -11.30 18.37
C GLU A 352 2.53 -10.19 18.18
N VAL A 353 3.69 -10.52 17.58
CA VAL A 353 4.77 -9.56 17.30
C VAL A 353 4.80 -9.11 15.84
N ALA A 354 3.78 -9.48 15.06
CA ALA A 354 3.64 -9.10 13.67
C ALA A 354 3.73 -7.58 13.54
N TYR A 355 4.68 -7.11 12.72
CA TYR A 355 4.71 -5.71 12.35
C TYR A 355 3.64 -5.45 11.30
N ALA A 356 3.66 -6.19 10.19
CA ALA A 356 2.61 -6.19 9.18
C ALA A 356 2.14 -4.78 8.83
N GLU A 357 3.09 -3.87 8.59
CA GLU A 357 2.82 -2.44 8.40
C GLU A 357 1.85 -2.21 7.24
N THR A 358 0.92 -1.25 7.40
CA THR A 358 -0.01 -0.90 6.32
C THR A 358 0.72 -0.45 5.06
N CYS A 359 1.76 0.40 5.15
CA CYS A 359 2.58 0.77 3.99
C CYS A 359 3.24 -0.44 3.31
N ALA A 360 3.59 -1.49 4.07
CA ALA A 360 4.21 -2.67 3.48
C ALA A 360 3.20 -3.49 2.68
N ALA A 361 1.95 -3.58 3.15
CA ALA A 361 0.85 -4.14 2.37
C ALA A 361 0.63 -3.35 1.08
N LEU A 362 0.61 -2.01 1.15
CA LEU A 362 0.45 -1.15 -0.04
C LEU A 362 1.62 -1.29 -1.03
N GLY A 363 2.86 -1.34 -0.54
CA GLY A 363 4.01 -1.59 -1.41
C GLY A 363 3.94 -2.97 -2.10
N SER A 364 3.50 -4.01 -1.38
CA SER A 364 3.27 -5.33 -1.95
C SER A 364 2.16 -5.34 -3.00
N MET A 365 1.11 -4.54 -2.80
CA MET A 365 0.04 -4.35 -3.78
C MET A 365 0.57 -3.68 -5.05
N PHE A 366 1.36 -2.61 -4.93
CA PHE A 366 1.97 -1.94 -6.09
C PHE A 366 2.85 -2.92 -6.88
N TRP A 367 3.71 -3.67 -6.20
CA TRP A 367 4.55 -4.64 -6.87
C TRP A 367 3.74 -5.75 -7.54
N SER A 368 2.71 -6.28 -6.87
CA SER A 368 1.88 -7.34 -7.44
C SER A 368 1.11 -6.85 -8.68
N HIS A 369 0.58 -5.63 -8.63
CA HIS A 369 -0.10 -5.00 -9.76
C HIS A 369 0.83 -4.85 -10.97
N GLU A 370 2.07 -4.37 -10.77
CA GLU A 370 3.05 -4.28 -11.87
C GLU A 370 3.45 -5.66 -12.42
N MET A 371 3.49 -6.69 -11.57
CA MET A 371 3.70 -8.07 -12.01
C MET A 371 2.52 -8.60 -12.83
N ALA A 372 1.28 -8.28 -12.45
CA ALA A 372 0.09 -8.64 -13.23
C ALA A 372 0.12 -8.00 -14.63
N ASN A 373 0.51 -6.73 -14.74
CA ASN A 373 0.71 -6.05 -16.02
C ASN A 373 1.81 -6.68 -16.87
N LEU A 374 2.91 -7.10 -16.24
CA LEU A 374 4.04 -7.74 -16.91
C LEU A 374 3.72 -9.12 -17.47
N THR A 375 3.05 -9.95 -16.68
CA THR A 375 2.95 -11.39 -16.97
C THR A 375 1.56 -11.81 -17.41
N GLY A 376 0.55 -11.03 -17.02
CA GLY A 376 -0.85 -11.38 -17.19
C GLY A 376 -1.34 -12.52 -16.32
N ASP A 377 -0.66 -12.84 -15.22
CA ASP A 377 -1.04 -13.94 -14.33
C ASP A 377 -2.04 -13.48 -13.25
N ALA A 378 -3.14 -14.23 -13.07
CA ALA A 378 -4.21 -13.93 -12.10
C ALA A 378 -3.78 -13.88 -10.62
N PRO A 379 -2.83 -14.71 -10.12
CA PRO A 379 -2.47 -14.72 -8.70
C PRO A 379 -1.96 -13.40 -8.14
N PHE A 380 -1.39 -12.54 -8.99
CA PHE A 380 -0.93 -11.22 -8.57
C PHE A 380 -2.09 -10.28 -8.22
N GLU A 381 -3.14 -10.27 -9.05
CA GLU A 381 -4.38 -9.51 -8.80
C GLU A 381 -5.23 -10.11 -7.67
N ASP A 382 -5.15 -11.43 -7.49
CA ASP A 382 -5.77 -12.11 -6.35
C ASP A 382 -5.11 -11.67 -5.02
N LEU A 383 -3.78 -11.56 -4.98
CA LEU A 383 -3.09 -11.00 -3.82
C LEU A 383 -3.41 -9.52 -3.61
N PHE A 384 -3.48 -8.72 -4.68
CA PHE A 384 -3.87 -7.32 -4.59
C PHE A 384 -5.22 -7.18 -3.89
N GLU A 385 -6.24 -7.94 -4.33
CA GLU A 385 -7.57 -7.96 -3.73
C GLU A 385 -7.49 -8.35 -2.25
N TRP A 386 -6.79 -9.45 -1.96
CA TRP A 386 -6.68 -10.00 -0.60
C TRP A 386 -6.01 -9.02 0.37
N GLN A 387 -4.92 -8.36 -0.03
CA GLN A 387 -4.23 -7.36 0.78
C GLN A 387 -5.10 -6.11 0.97
N LEU A 388 -5.78 -5.65 -0.08
CA LEU A 388 -6.61 -4.47 -0.05
C LEU A 388 -7.76 -4.61 0.98
N TYR A 389 -8.50 -5.71 0.97
CA TYR A 389 -9.60 -5.95 1.93
C TYR A 389 -9.15 -6.28 3.36
N ASN A 390 -7.88 -6.67 3.56
CA ASN A 390 -7.37 -7.11 4.86
C ASN A 390 -6.23 -6.22 5.36
N ALA A 391 -4.98 -6.56 5.02
CA ALA A 391 -3.78 -5.92 5.55
C ALA A 391 -3.67 -4.41 5.29
N ALA A 392 -4.27 -3.90 4.22
CA ALA A 392 -4.34 -2.46 3.98
C ALA A 392 -5.48 -1.81 4.76
N SER A 393 -6.71 -2.31 4.61
CA SER A 393 -7.91 -1.68 5.17
C SER A 393 -7.99 -1.69 6.69
N VAL A 394 -7.31 -2.62 7.37
CA VAL A 394 -7.25 -2.63 8.84
C VAL A 394 -6.56 -1.37 9.41
N GLY A 395 -5.68 -0.75 8.61
CA GLY A 395 -4.84 0.39 9.00
C GLY A 395 -5.60 1.67 9.32
N ILE A 396 -6.89 1.75 9.01
CA ILE A 396 -7.75 2.91 9.28
C ILE A 396 -9.08 2.47 9.89
N ALA A 397 -9.54 3.21 10.89
CA ALA A 397 -10.82 3.00 11.54
C ALA A 397 -11.98 3.36 10.62
N ARG A 398 -13.19 2.98 11.05
CA ARG A 398 -14.44 3.37 10.37
C ARG A 398 -14.67 4.88 10.37
N ASP A 399 -14.10 5.60 11.33
CA ASP A 399 -14.19 7.06 11.45
C ASP A 399 -13.32 7.81 10.42
N GLY A 400 -12.37 7.14 9.76
CA GLY A 400 -11.40 7.77 8.85
C GLY A 400 -10.28 8.57 9.54
N CYS A 401 -10.29 8.65 10.87
CA CYS A 401 -9.48 9.56 11.69
C CYS A 401 -8.60 8.85 12.74
N SER A 402 -8.74 7.53 12.88
CA SER A 402 -7.91 6.71 13.75
C SER A 402 -7.19 5.62 12.95
N TYR A 403 -5.92 5.35 13.27
CA TYR A 403 -5.05 4.52 12.44
C TYR A 403 -4.33 3.44 13.24
N PHE A 404 -3.98 2.35 12.55
CA PHE A 404 -2.92 1.45 12.97
C PHE A 404 -1.68 1.68 12.12
N TYR A 405 -0.51 1.50 12.74
CA TYR A 405 0.74 1.41 12.03
C TYR A 405 1.13 -0.06 11.86
N ASN A 406 1.30 -0.80 12.97
CA ASN A 406 1.47 -2.25 12.94
C ASN A 406 0.13 -2.97 13.11
N ASN A 407 -0.05 -4.07 12.38
CA ASN A 407 -1.33 -4.78 12.27
C ASN A 407 -1.20 -6.21 12.80
N PRO A 408 -1.26 -6.42 14.14
CA PRO A 408 -1.14 -7.74 14.74
C PRO A 408 -2.32 -8.64 14.38
N LEU A 409 -2.08 -9.95 14.34
CA LEU A 409 -3.12 -10.96 14.12
C LEU A 409 -3.64 -11.57 15.43
N THR A 410 -2.95 -11.27 16.54
CA THR A 410 -3.36 -11.59 17.90
C THR A 410 -3.01 -10.42 18.81
N SER A 411 -3.98 -9.92 19.58
CA SER A 411 -3.81 -8.82 20.54
C SER A 411 -4.39 -9.20 21.90
N HIS A 412 -3.65 -8.90 22.96
CA HIS A 412 -4.07 -9.09 24.36
C HIS A 412 -4.54 -7.77 25.00
N GLY A 413 -5.16 -6.88 24.22
CA GLY A 413 -5.66 -5.57 24.68
C GLY A 413 -4.63 -4.45 24.81
N LYS A 414 -3.40 -4.68 24.33
CA LYS A 414 -2.29 -3.71 24.44
C LYS A 414 -2.17 -2.74 23.26
N ILE A 415 -2.73 -3.10 22.11
CA ILE A 415 -2.61 -2.36 20.86
C ILE A 415 -3.99 -1.78 20.52
N ASN A 416 -4.04 -0.48 20.22
CA ASN A 416 -5.23 0.28 19.86
C ASN A 416 -4.89 1.22 18.70
N ARG A 417 -5.90 1.59 17.93
CA ARG A 417 -5.73 2.67 16.96
C ARG A 417 -5.40 3.98 17.67
N ALA A 418 -4.61 4.81 17.02
CA ALA A 418 -4.29 6.15 17.49
C ALA A 418 -4.72 7.18 16.46
N GLU A 419 -4.99 8.39 16.92
CA GLU A 419 -5.33 9.51 16.05
C GLU A 419 -4.22 9.89 15.06
N TRP A 420 -2.96 9.82 15.50
CA TRP A 420 -1.78 10.15 14.71
C TRP A 420 -0.52 9.59 15.39
N TYR A 421 0.63 9.69 14.71
CA TYR A 421 1.94 9.24 15.19
C TYR A 421 3.02 10.28 14.91
N ASP A 422 4.17 10.18 15.59
CA ASP A 422 5.38 10.94 15.26
C ASP A 422 5.95 10.61 13.86
N ILE A 423 5.67 9.41 13.38
CA ILE A 423 5.90 8.94 12.00
C ILE A 423 4.56 8.47 11.42
N PRO A 424 3.81 9.33 10.72
CA PRO A 424 2.49 9.02 10.19
C PRO A 424 2.53 8.61 8.71
N CYS A 425 3.36 7.62 8.34
CA CYS A 425 3.50 7.23 6.94
C CYS A 425 2.24 6.55 6.35
N CYS A 426 1.47 5.83 7.18
CA CYS A 426 0.36 4.96 6.76
C CYS A 426 -0.92 5.71 6.33
N PRO A 427 -1.42 6.74 7.06
CA PRO A 427 -2.69 7.42 6.76
C PRO A 427 -2.80 7.92 5.32
N SER A 428 -1.92 8.85 4.92
CA SER A 428 -1.98 9.46 3.59
C SER A 428 -1.66 8.46 2.48
N ASN A 429 -0.80 7.46 2.76
CA ASN A 429 -0.47 6.40 1.80
C ASN A 429 -1.68 5.52 1.49
N LEU A 430 -2.52 5.20 2.48
CA LEU A 430 -3.78 4.49 2.26
C LEU A 430 -4.79 5.35 1.49
N SER A 431 -4.91 6.63 1.86
CA SER A 431 -5.82 7.59 1.19
C SER A 431 -5.52 7.73 -0.30
N ARG A 432 -4.26 7.83 -0.73
CA ARG A 432 -3.92 7.91 -2.17
C ARG A 432 -4.25 6.64 -2.95
N VAL A 433 -4.15 5.48 -2.31
CA VAL A 433 -4.52 4.19 -2.93
C VAL A 433 -6.03 4.11 -3.12
N TRP A 434 -6.81 4.42 -2.09
CA TRP A 434 -8.28 4.47 -2.21
C TRP A 434 -8.76 5.44 -3.28
N ALA A 435 -8.14 6.62 -3.36
CA ALA A 435 -8.46 7.61 -4.38
C ALA A 435 -8.17 7.11 -5.82
N SER A 436 -7.33 6.09 -6.01
CA SER A 436 -6.89 5.62 -7.33
C SER A 436 -7.44 4.27 -7.76
N LEU A 437 -8.28 3.61 -6.94
CA LEU A 437 -8.73 2.23 -7.17
C LEU A 437 -9.40 1.99 -8.53
N GLY A 438 -9.98 3.03 -9.15
CA GLY A 438 -10.56 2.94 -10.48
C GLY A 438 -9.56 2.44 -11.54
N LYS A 439 -8.28 2.84 -11.43
CA LYS A 439 -7.22 2.42 -12.36
C LYS A 439 -6.95 0.91 -12.30
N ASN A 440 -7.21 0.27 -11.16
CA ASN A 440 -6.97 -1.16 -10.95
C ASN A 440 -8.17 -2.04 -11.36
N VAL A 441 -9.28 -1.49 -11.83
CA VAL A 441 -10.47 -2.28 -12.20
C VAL A 441 -10.19 -3.20 -13.37
N CYS A 442 -9.52 -2.70 -14.40
CA CYS A 442 -9.23 -3.48 -15.60
C CYS A 442 -7.95 -3.02 -16.31
N SER A 443 -7.47 -3.87 -17.21
CA SER A 443 -6.48 -3.53 -18.22
C SER A 443 -7.04 -3.91 -19.59
N PHE A 444 -6.77 -3.13 -20.64
CA PHE A 444 -7.34 -3.38 -21.95
C PHE A 444 -6.43 -2.97 -23.11
N ASP A 445 -6.73 -3.52 -24.28
CA ASP A 445 -6.26 -3.03 -25.57
C ASP A 445 -7.37 -3.15 -26.64
N HIS A 446 -7.00 -3.17 -27.92
CA HIS A 446 -7.95 -3.24 -29.02
C HIS A 446 -8.58 -4.63 -29.23
N THR A 447 -8.12 -5.66 -28.51
CA THR A 447 -8.56 -7.05 -28.64
C THR A 447 -9.07 -7.66 -27.34
N GLU A 448 -8.57 -7.22 -26.19
CA GLU A 448 -8.89 -7.80 -24.88
C GLU A 448 -9.30 -6.72 -23.87
N ILE A 449 -10.33 -7.00 -23.09
CA ILE A 449 -10.66 -6.29 -21.84
C ILE A 449 -10.51 -7.30 -20.71
N ARG A 450 -9.57 -7.04 -19.80
CA ARG A 450 -9.27 -7.89 -18.65
C ARG A 450 -9.73 -7.23 -17.36
N ILE A 451 -10.68 -7.87 -16.66
CA ILE A 451 -11.21 -7.41 -15.37
C ILE A 451 -10.33 -7.94 -14.25
N ASN A 452 -9.54 -7.04 -13.67
CA ASN A 452 -8.61 -7.33 -12.58
C ASN A 452 -9.33 -7.28 -11.23
N GLN A 453 -10.19 -6.27 -11.02
CA GLN A 453 -10.89 -6.05 -9.75
C GLN A 453 -12.40 -5.81 -9.97
N TYR A 454 -13.22 -6.35 -9.06
CA TYR A 454 -14.68 -6.30 -9.14
C TYR A 454 -15.28 -5.20 -8.27
N PHE A 455 -14.93 -3.94 -8.58
CA PHE A 455 -15.46 -2.77 -7.87
C PHE A 455 -16.62 -2.16 -8.66
N SER A 456 -17.66 -1.70 -7.97
CA SER A 456 -18.74 -0.97 -8.64
C SER A 456 -18.17 0.29 -9.30
N SER A 457 -18.22 0.34 -10.62
CA SER A 457 -17.46 1.31 -11.40
C SER A 457 -18.06 1.57 -12.77
N GLU A 458 -17.69 2.69 -13.36
CA GLU A 458 -17.89 3.02 -14.76
C GLU A 458 -16.50 3.21 -15.38
N ILE A 459 -16.22 2.46 -16.45
CA ILE A 459 -14.95 2.50 -17.16
C ILE A 459 -15.20 2.88 -18.62
N ILE A 460 -14.53 3.94 -19.07
CA ILE A 460 -14.46 4.33 -20.47
C ILE A 460 -13.29 3.58 -21.09
N ILE A 461 -13.60 2.67 -22.00
CA ILE A 461 -12.64 1.87 -22.74
C ILE A 461 -12.53 2.50 -24.13
N ASP A 462 -11.51 3.35 -24.29
CA ASP A 462 -11.19 3.95 -25.59
C ASP A 462 -10.55 2.90 -26.50
N SER A 463 -11.41 2.04 -27.06
CA SER A 463 -11.09 1.11 -28.14
C SER A 463 -11.50 1.72 -29.49
N ARG A 464 -11.29 1.01 -30.61
CA ARG A 464 -11.63 1.48 -31.98
C ARG A 464 -13.05 2.08 -32.10
N GLN A 465 -13.96 1.68 -31.23
CA GLN A 465 -15.27 2.28 -31.04
C GLN A 465 -15.47 2.41 -29.53
N GLN A 466 -15.51 3.63 -28.98
CA GLN A 466 -15.64 3.89 -27.54
C GLN A 466 -16.68 2.96 -26.87
N VAL A 467 -16.24 2.15 -25.91
CA VAL A 467 -17.09 1.26 -25.10
C VAL A 467 -17.11 1.80 -23.68
N VAL A 468 -18.30 1.97 -23.10
CA VAL A 468 -18.44 2.24 -21.66
C VAL A 468 -18.87 0.95 -20.98
N MET A 469 -18.10 0.52 -19.99
CA MET A 469 -18.38 -0.66 -19.18
C MET A 469 -18.82 -0.23 -17.78
N ASN A 470 -20.01 -0.67 -17.39
CA ASN A 470 -20.54 -0.46 -16.05
C ASN A 470 -20.46 -1.76 -15.25
N ILE A 471 -19.89 -1.69 -14.04
CA ILE A 471 -19.81 -2.79 -13.08
C ILE A 471 -20.70 -2.44 -11.87
N ASP A 472 -21.65 -3.31 -11.53
CA ASP A 472 -22.33 -3.32 -10.23
C ASP A 472 -21.92 -4.57 -9.45
N SER A 473 -21.18 -4.37 -8.37
CA SER A 473 -20.62 -5.44 -7.56
C SER A 473 -21.27 -5.47 -6.18
N LYS A 474 -21.67 -6.66 -5.75
CA LYS A 474 -22.10 -6.92 -4.36
C LYS A 474 -20.94 -7.36 -3.46
N LEU A 475 -19.74 -7.50 -4.00
CA LEU A 475 -18.55 -7.78 -3.20
C LEU A 475 -18.22 -6.58 -2.27
N PRO A 476 -17.62 -6.83 -1.10
CA PRO A 476 -17.18 -8.13 -0.60
C PRO A 476 -18.24 -8.88 0.22
N TRP A 477 -19.49 -8.42 0.23
CA TRP A 477 -20.54 -8.92 1.13
C TRP A 477 -21.41 -10.01 0.49
N GLY A 478 -21.91 -9.72 -0.71
CA GLY A 478 -22.56 -10.67 -1.60
C GLY A 478 -21.57 -11.29 -2.58
N ASN A 479 -22.09 -12.13 -3.49
CA ASN A 479 -21.29 -12.92 -4.42
C ASN A 479 -21.63 -12.65 -5.90
N GLN A 480 -22.43 -11.62 -6.17
CA GLN A 480 -22.89 -11.27 -7.51
C GLN A 480 -22.15 -10.05 -8.04
N VAL A 481 -21.74 -10.10 -9.32
CA VAL A 481 -21.19 -8.97 -10.07
C VAL A 481 -21.89 -8.89 -11.41
N LYS A 482 -22.34 -7.70 -11.82
CA LYS A 482 -22.96 -7.44 -13.12
C LYS A 482 -22.09 -6.50 -13.93
N LEU A 483 -21.82 -6.87 -15.18
CA LEU A 483 -21.13 -6.07 -16.19
C LEU A 483 -22.14 -5.70 -17.27
N ARG A 484 -22.22 -4.42 -17.64
CA ARG A 484 -23.04 -3.94 -18.76
C ARG A 484 -22.21 -3.10 -19.69
N PHE A 485 -22.45 -3.22 -20.99
CA PHE A 485 -21.73 -2.47 -22.01
C PHE A 485 -22.64 -1.49 -22.73
N LEU A 486 -22.15 -0.27 -22.93
CA LEU A 486 -22.75 0.75 -23.79
C LEU A 486 -21.78 1.02 -24.95
N MET A 487 -22.26 0.86 -26.18
CA MET A 487 -21.47 1.04 -27.40
C MET A 487 -22.36 1.44 -28.59
N LYS A 488 -21.80 2.17 -29.56
CA LYS A 488 -22.57 2.65 -30.73
C LYS A 488 -22.85 1.57 -31.77
N GLN A 489 -21.96 0.61 -31.90
CA GLN A 489 -22.04 -0.52 -32.83
C GLN A 489 -21.46 -1.76 -32.14
N PRO A 490 -21.83 -2.97 -32.55
CA PRO A 490 -21.30 -4.20 -31.95
C PRO A 490 -19.77 -4.29 -32.11
N VAL A 491 -19.07 -4.66 -31.04
CA VAL A 491 -17.61 -4.80 -31.01
C VAL A 491 -17.23 -6.22 -30.63
N THR A 492 -16.29 -6.81 -31.36
CA THR A 492 -15.71 -8.11 -31.03
C THR A 492 -14.45 -7.92 -30.19
N PHE A 493 -14.42 -8.50 -29.00
CA PHE A 493 -13.25 -8.55 -28.12
C PHE A 493 -13.28 -9.79 -27.23
N ASP A 494 -12.13 -10.11 -26.63
CA ASP A 494 -12.00 -11.08 -25.55
C ASP A 494 -12.32 -10.39 -24.22
N LEU A 495 -13.39 -10.79 -23.55
CA LEU A 495 -13.62 -10.42 -22.17
C LEU A 495 -12.98 -11.45 -21.26
N VAL A 496 -11.98 -11.03 -20.49
CA VAL A 496 -11.21 -11.88 -19.57
C VAL A 496 -11.50 -11.47 -18.14
N MET A 497 -12.09 -12.36 -17.34
CA MET A 497 -12.59 -12.06 -16.00
C MET A 497 -11.83 -12.90 -14.99
N ARG A 498 -11.32 -12.30 -13.91
CA ARG A 498 -10.60 -13.04 -12.86
C ARG A 498 -11.55 -14.03 -12.15
N LEU A 499 -11.19 -15.31 -12.08
CA LEU A 499 -11.77 -16.24 -11.12
C LEU A 499 -10.88 -16.21 -9.86
N PRO A 500 -11.33 -15.61 -8.75
CA PRO A 500 -10.51 -15.49 -7.56
C PRO A 500 -10.20 -16.86 -6.94
N ALA A 501 -9.02 -17.01 -6.32
CA ALA A 501 -8.62 -18.28 -5.70
C ALA A 501 -9.54 -18.69 -4.53
N TRP A 502 -10.21 -17.72 -3.92
CA TRP A 502 -11.15 -17.97 -2.84
C TRP A 502 -12.50 -18.52 -3.30
N ALA A 503 -12.84 -18.39 -4.58
CA ALA A 503 -14.14 -18.73 -5.11
C ALA A 503 -14.23 -20.22 -5.44
N GLU A 504 -15.30 -20.87 -5.00
CA GLU A 504 -15.64 -22.24 -5.40
C GLU A 504 -16.35 -22.21 -6.77
N GLY A 505 -15.57 -21.86 -7.80
CA GLY A 505 -16.06 -21.63 -9.15
C GLY A 505 -16.90 -20.35 -9.29
N CYS A 506 -17.38 -20.12 -10.51
CA CYS A 506 -18.25 -19.01 -10.86
C CYS A 506 -19.24 -19.46 -11.93
N LYS A 507 -20.53 -19.19 -11.72
CA LYS A 507 -21.52 -19.30 -12.79
C LYS A 507 -21.53 -17.98 -13.58
N VAL A 508 -21.54 -18.08 -14.90
CA VAL A 508 -21.54 -16.92 -15.79
C VAL A 508 -22.84 -16.94 -16.59
N PHE A 509 -23.58 -15.84 -16.53
CA PHE A 509 -24.80 -15.65 -17.31
C PHE A 509 -24.60 -14.53 -18.31
N LEU A 510 -25.15 -14.70 -19.51
CA LEU A 510 -25.25 -13.67 -20.52
C LEU A 510 -26.73 -13.45 -20.83
N ASN A 511 -27.22 -12.23 -20.61
CA ASN A 511 -28.62 -11.85 -20.84
C ASN A 511 -29.60 -12.85 -20.18
N GLY A 512 -29.29 -13.27 -18.96
CA GLY A 512 -30.10 -14.21 -18.15
C GLY A 512 -29.87 -15.70 -18.44
N ASN A 513 -29.08 -16.07 -19.44
CA ASN A 513 -28.81 -17.48 -19.77
C ASN A 513 -27.43 -17.91 -19.27
N GLU A 514 -27.35 -19.03 -18.56
CA GLU A 514 -26.06 -19.58 -18.12
C GLU A 514 -25.24 -20.02 -19.34
N ILE A 515 -23.98 -19.59 -19.40
CA ILE A 515 -23.04 -19.89 -20.47
C ILE A 515 -21.78 -20.53 -19.93
N LYS A 516 -21.07 -21.27 -20.79
CA LYS A 516 -19.74 -21.77 -20.48
C LYS A 516 -18.69 -20.78 -20.97
N VAL A 517 -17.68 -20.55 -20.15
CA VAL A 517 -16.50 -19.73 -20.46
C VAL A 517 -15.26 -20.60 -20.44
N LYS A 518 -14.20 -20.18 -21.15
CA LYS A 518 -12.93 -20.90 -21.14
C LYS A 518 -12.11 -20.48 -19.94
N GLU A 519 -11.87 -21.39 -19.01
CA GLU A 519 -10.97 -21.16 -17.87
C GLU A 519 -9.51 -21.41 -18.27
N SER A 520 -8.60 -20.55 -17.83
CA SER A 520 -7.16 -20.79 -17.92
C SER A 520 -6.74 -21.91 -16.97
N THR A 521 -5.56 -22.49 -17.19
CA THR A 521 -4.94 -23.36 -16.18
C THR A 521 -4.48 -22.54 -14.98
N SER A 522 -4.54 -23.12 -13.78
CA SER A 522 -3.86 -22.55 -12.61
C SER A 522 -2.34 -22.62 -12.80
N LEU A 523 -1.62 -21.72 -12.14
CA LEU A 523 -0.16 -21.80 -12.09
C LEU A 523 0.26 -22.87 -11.09
N SER A 524 1.40 -23.52 -11.34
CA SER A 524 1.99 -24.40 -10.33
C SER A 524 2.49 -23.56 -9.16
N GLY A 525 2.01 -23.88 -7.95
CA GLY A 525 2.38 -23.19 -6.72
C GLY A 525 2.82 -24.14 -5.62
N GLU A 526 3.71 -23.68 -4.74
CA GLU A 526 3.95 -24.34 -3.45
C GLU A 526 2.82 -23.97 -2.47
N GLN A 527 2.48 -24.87 -1.55
CA GLN A 527 1.57 -24.57 -0.47
C GLN A 527 2.14 -23.44 0.40
N ALA A 528 1.38 -22.36 0.57
CA ALA A 528 1.82 -21.25 1.40
C ALA A 528 1.73 -21.60 2.89
N ALA A 529 2.69 -21.11 3.67
CA ALA A 529 2.76 -21.32 5.12
C ALA A 529 1.51 -20.79 5.85
N ASN A 530 0.92 -19.72 5.30
CA ASN A 530 -0.31 -19.10 5.80
C ASN A 530 -1.61 -19.80 5.34
N GLY A 531 -1.49 -20.89 4.58
CA GLY A 531 -2.61 -21.68 4.07
C GLY A 531 -3.35 -21.12 2.86
N LEU A 532 -2.96 -19.95 2.33
CA LEU A 532 -3.58 -19.37 1.13
C LEU A 532 -3.12 -20.11 -0.13
N ASN A 533 -4.05 -20.30 -1.08
CA ASN A 533 -3.79 -20.93 -2.36
C ASN A 533 -3.92 -19.93 -3.52
N LEU A 534 -3.16 -18.83 -3.48
CA LEU A 534 -3.27 -17.75 -4.49
C LEU A 534 -3.07 -18.23 -5.94
N PHE A 535 -2.31 -19.32 -6.13
CA PHE A 535 -2.04 -19.91 -7.45
C PHE A 535 -3.26 -20.61 -8.09
N ASP A 536 -4.34 -20.81 -7.33
CA ASP A 536 -5.63 -21.32 -7.83
C ASP A 536 -6.44 -20.23 -8.56
N ALA A 537 -6.05 -18.95 -8.44
CA ALA A 537 -6.66 -17.87 -9.20
C ALA A 537 -6.44 -18.08 -10.70
N ARG A 538 -7.50 -17.89 -11.49
CA ARG A 538 -7.53 -18.18 -12.93
C ARG A 538 -8.22 -17.07 -13.71
N TRP A 539 -8.17 -17.18 -15.03
CA TRP A 539 -8.89 -16.29 -15.94
C TRP A 539 -10.04 -17.03 -16.62
N MET A 540 -11.22 -16.43 -16.65
CA MET A 540 -12.39 -16.87 -17.42
C MET A 540 -12.51 -16.02 -18.68
N ARG A 541 -12.39 -16.63 -19.85
CA ARG A 541 -12.45 -15.94 -21.14
C ARG A 541 -13.77 -16.18 -21.87
N LEU A 542 -14.38 -15.08 -22.31
CA LEU A 542 -15.52 -15.04 -23.21
C LEU A 542 -15.17 -14.24 -24.47
N SER A 543 -14.99 -14.94 -25.58
CA SER A 543 -14.62 -14.35 -26.88
C SER A 543 -15.87 -14.28 -27.79
N ARG A 544 -16.38 -13.08 -28.05
CA ARG A 544 -17.54 -12.88 -28.94
C ARG A 544 -17.69 -11.42 -29.39
N SER A 545 -18.69 -11.19 -30.24
CA SER A 545 -19.25 -9.86 -30.47
C SER A 545 -20.20 -9.49 -29.33
N PHE A 546 -19.95 -8.35 -28.71
CA PHE A 546 -20.80 -7.74 -27.69
C PHE A 546 -21.67 -6.65 -28.32
N TYR A 547 -22.87 -6.50 -27.78
CA TYR A 547 -23.86 -5.52 -28.20
C TYR A 547 -24.10 -4.52 -27.07
N THR A 548 -24.68 -3.35 -27.40
CA THR A 548 -25.18 -2.46 -26.36
C THR A 548 -26.20 -3.20 -25.49
N ASP A 549 -26.16 -2.93 -24.19
CA ASP A 549 -27.03 -3.52 -23.16
C ASP A 549 -26.85 -5.03 -22.93
N ASP A 550 -25.84 -5.67 -23.54
CA ASP A 550 -25.42 -7.01 -23.09
C ASP A 550 -25.07 -6.95 -21.60
N GLU A 551 -25.74 -7.78 -20.80
CA GLU A 551 -25.49 -7.95 -19.37
C GLU A 551 -24.79 -9.29 -19.14
N ILE A 552 -23.61 -9.23 -18.54
CA ILE A 552 -22.94 -10.41 -17.98
C ILE A 552 -23.10 -10.39 -16.48
N GLU A 553 -23.59 -11.49 -15.94
CA GLU A 553 -23.70 -11.70 -14.51
C GLU A 553 -22.76 -12.83 -14.07
N LEU A 554 -21.94 -12.53 -13.06
CA LEU A 554 -21.05 -13.46 -12.40
C LEU A 554 -21.63 -13.78 -11.02
N ILE A 555 -21.80 -15.07 -10.73
CA ILE A 555 -22.20 -15.55 -9.40
C ILE A 555 -21.09 -16.45 -8.87
N PHE A 556 -20.32 -15.94 -7.92
CA PHE A 556 -19.20 -16.67 -7.31
C PHE A 556 -19.68 -17.65 -6.24
N GLY A 557 -19.08 -18.84 -6.19
CA GLY A 557 -19.16 -19.71 -5.02
C GLY A 557 -18.42 -19.06 -3.86
N MET A 558 -19.14 -18.63 -2.81
CA MET A 558 -18.57 -17.83 -1.71
C MET A 558 -18.78 -18.50 -0.33
N PRO A 559 -18.21 -19.70 -0.11
CA PRO A 559 -18.36 -20.42 1.15
C PRO A 559 -17.58 -19.74 2.29
N ILE A 560 -17.95 -20.10 3.52
CA ILE A 560 -17.08 -19.88 4.68
C ILE A 560 -15.95 -20.93 4.60
N ARG A 561 -14.71 -20.46 4.69
CA ARG A 561 -13.51 -21.29 4.57
C ARG A 561 -12.72 -21.24 5.86
N LEU A 562 -12.08 -22.38 6.17
CA LEU A 562 -11.15 -22.52 7.28
C LEU A 562 -9.74 -22.72 6.72
N ILE A 563 -8.93 -21.65 6.81
CA ILE A 563 -7.60 -21.60 6.22
C ILE A 563 -6.59 -22.11 7.25
N LYS A 564 -6.11 -23.33 7.04
CA LYS A 564 -5.20 -24.01 7.96
C LYS A 564 -3.79 -23.47 7.84
N GLN A 565 -3.21 -23.10 8.97
CA GLN A 565 -1.83 -22.61 9.06
C GLN A 565 -0.83 -23.77 9.11
N ASP A 566 0.33 -23.61 8.45
CA ASP A 566 1.40 -24.60 8.48
C ASP A 566 1.91 -24.81 9.92
N ARG A 567 2.16 -26.07 10.30
CA ARG A 567 2.58 -26.45 11.66
C ARG A 567 3.91 -25.81 12.10
N ARG A 568 4.74 -25.34 11.17
CA ARG A 568 6.00 -24.64 11.45
C ARG A 568 5.79 -23.22 11.94
N LEU A 569 4.61 -22.63 11.72
CA LEU A 569 4.34 -21.25 12.15
C LEU A 569 4.27 -21.15 13.68
N PRO A 570 5.00 -20.20 14.30
CA PRO A 570 5.01 -20.05 15.75
C PRO A 570 3.64 -19.57 16.26
N LYS A 571 3.16 -20.16 17.36
CA LYS A 571 1.90 -19.86 18.08
C LYS A 571 0.58 -20.08 17.31
N CYS A 572 0.60 -20.09 15.98
CA CYS A 572 -0.58 -20.32 15.15
C CYS A 572 -0.49 -21.60 14.30
N GLY A 573 0.63 -22.33 14.33
CA GLY A 573 0.79 -23.53 13.50
C GLY A 573 -0.27 -24.59 13.78
N GLY A 574 -0.94 -25.06 12.72
CA GLY A 574 -2.04 -26.01 12.79
C GLY A 574 -3.40 -25.41 13.19
N LYS A 575 -3.47 -24.13 13.59
CA LYS A 575 -4.73 -23.41 13.80
C LYS A 575 -5.38 -23.05 12.45
N PHE A 576 -6.63 -22.62 12.52
CA PHE A 576 -7.42 -22.20 11.36
C PHE A 576 -7.78 -20.72 11.46
N VAL A 577 -8.03 -20.12 10.30
CA VAL A 577 -8.54 -18.76 10.15
C VAL A 577 -9.86 -18.84 9.43
N VAL A 578 -10.88 -18.15 9.93
CA VAL A 578 -12.19 -18.06 9.29
C VAL A 578 -12.15 -16.96 8.23
N ALA A 579 -12.52 -17.29 6.99
CA ALA A 579 -12.62 -16.33 5.90
C ALA A 579 -13.87 -16.57 5.06
N ARG A 580 -14.41 -15.51 4.45
CA ARG A 580 -15.50 -15.61 3.47
C ARG A 580 -15.28 -14.59 2.36
N GLY A 581 -15.29 -15.06 1.12
CA GLY A 581 -14.84 -14.24 -0.01
C GLY A 581 -13.39 -13.77 0.19
N PRO A 582 -13.08 -12.49 -0.10
CA PRO A 582 -11.76 -11.92 0.11
C PRO A 582 -11.50 -11.44 1.56
N ILE A 583 -12.42 -11.67 2.50
CA ILE A 583 -12.33 -11.12 3.87
C ILE A 583 -11.89 -12.21 4.87
N VAL A 584 -10.86 -11.89 5.64
CA VAL A 584 -10.49 -12.58 6.88
C VAL A 584 -11.36 -12.07 8.02
N TYR A 585 -11.82 -12.96 8.89
CA TYR A 585 -12.58 -12.62 10.09
C TYR A 585 -11.76 -12.86 11.36
N CYS A 586 -12.13 -12.17 12.44
CA CYS A 586 -11.53 -12.30 13.77
C CYS A 586 -12.58 -12.38 14.88
N LEU A 587 -12.18 -12.90 16.03
CA LEU A 587 -12.91 -12.79 17.29
C LEU A 587 -12.37 -11.60 18.07
N GLU A 588 -13.26 -10.75 18.60
CA GLU A 588 -12.93 -9.78 19.64
C GLU A 588 -13.59 -10.18 20.96
N SER A 589 -12.92 -9.90 22.08
CA SER A 589 -13.43 -10.23 23.43
C SER A 589 -14.68 -9.44 23.80
N VAL A 590 -14.96 -8.33 23.11
CA VAL A 590 -16.17 -7.52 23.33
C VAL A 590 -17.44 -8.21 22.82
N ASP A 591 -17.31 -9.13 21.86
CA ASP A 591 -18.44 -9.87 21.27
C ASP A 591 -18.58 -11.30 21.81
N ASN A 592 -17.57 -11.79 22.52
CA ASN A 592 -17.43 -13.20 22.85
C ASN A 592 -17.07 -13.36 24.33
N SER A 593 -17.93 -14.03 25.10
CA SER A 593 -17.72 -14.28 26.53
C SER A 593 -16.75 -15.44 26.83
N VAL A 594 -16.32 -16.17 25.81
CA VAL A 594 -15.40 -17.31 25.92
C VAL A 594 -13.94 -16.87 25.84
N ASP A 595 -13.01 -17.76 26.22
CA ASP A 595 -11.58 -17.55 25.96
C ASP A 595 -11.28 -17.70 24.46
N ILE A 596 -11.37 -16.57 23.75
CA ILE A 596 -11.14 -16.49 22.30
C ILE A 596 -9.74 -16.98 21.88
N MET A 597 -8.73 -16.98 22.76
CA MET A 597 -7.36 -17.38 22.40
C MET A 597 -7.19 -18.88 22.24
N ASN A 598 -8.05 -19.66 22.92
CA ASN A 598 -8.00 -21.12 22.98
C ASN A 598 -9.27 -21.80 22.48
N VAL A 599 -10.23 -21.02 21.95
CA VAL A 599 -11.53 -21.52 21.48
C VAL A 599 -11.38 -22.58 20.37
N LYS A 600 -12.24 -23.59 20.45
CA LYS A 600 -12.43 -24.63 19.42
C LYS A 600 -13.79 -24.43 18.79
N VAL A 601 -13.81 -24.20 17.48
CA VAL A 601 -15.04 -23.86 16.73
C VAL A 601 -15.69 -25.13 16.21
N ASN A 602 -17.02 -25.20 16.27
CA ASN A 602 -17.79 -26.17 15.48
C ASN A 602 -17.95 -25.62 14.05
N GLN A 603 -17.20 -26.14 13.09
CA GLN A 603 -17.15 -25.62 11.72
C GLN A 603 -18.52 -25.62 11.03
N GLU A 604 -19.31 -26.67 11.26
CA GLU A 604 -20.62 -26.87 10.62
C GLU A 604 -21.67 -25.85 11.09
N SER A 605 -21.41 -25.18 12.22
CA SER A 605 -22.30 -24.16 12.78
C SER A 605 -22.12 -22.76 12.18
N LEU A 606 -21.04 -22.54 11.41
CA LEU A 606 -20.68 -21.21 10.93
C LEU A 606 -21.62 -20.75 9.81
N MET A 607 -22.27 -19.61 10.02
CA MET A 607 -23.17 -19.00 9.04
C MET A 607 -22.98 -17.49 8.95
N PRO A 608 -23.06 -16.88 7.75
CA PRO A 608 -22.96 -15.44 7.58
C PRO A 608 -24.28 -14.75 7.92
N PHE A 609 -24.22 -13.62 8.63
CA PHE A 609 -25.37 -12.78 8.96
C PHE A 609 -25.04 -11.31 8.77
N PHE A 610 -26.01 -10.52 8.30
CA PHE A 610 -25.91 -9.07 8.41
C PHE A 610 -26.44 -8.65 9.78
N ASP A 611 -25.60 -7.95 10.55
CA ASP A 611 -25.93 -7.42 11.87
C ASP A 611 -26.05 -5.89 11.77
N PRO A 612 -27.27 -5.32 11.83
CA PRO A 612 -27.48 -3.89 11.64
C PRO A 612 -26.99 -3.04 12.82
N ASP A 613 -26.88 -3.63 14.01
CA ASP A 613 -26.55 -2.92 15.25
C ASP A 613 -25.04 -2.98 15.54
N LEU A 614 -24.35 -3.98 15.00
CA LEU A 614 -22.91 -4.12 15.18
C LEU A 614 -22.13 -3.25 14.20
N LEU A 615 -21.31 -2.33 14.73
CA LEU A 615 -20.40 -1.50 13.93
C LEU A 615 -21.14 -0.76 12.80
N ASP A 616 -22.29 -0.14 13.11
CA ASP A 616 -23.14 0.60 12.17
C ASP A 616 -23.57 -0.21 10.93
N GLY A 617 -23.80 -1.51 11.12
CA GLY A 617 -24.16 -2.44 10.05
C GLY A 617 -22.93 -3.11 9.44
N THR A 618 -22.79 -4.42 9.67
CA THR A 618 -21.76 -5.22 9.00
C THR A 618 -22.18 -6.67 8.83
N TRP A 619 -21.58 -7.35 7.86
CA TRP A 619 -21.64 -8.80 7.81
C TRP A 619 -20.70 -9.40 8.86
N VAL A 620 -21.22 -10.38 9.59
CA VAL A 620 -20.52 -11.18 10.61
C VAL A 620 -20.65 -12.66 10.27
N ILE A 621 -19.81 -13.49 10.87
CA ILE A 621 -20.02 -14.94 10.89
C ILE A 621 -20.40 -15.32 12.32
N LYS A 622 -21.57 -15.93 12.50
CA LYS A 622 -22.02 -16.47 13.79
C LYS A 622 -21.89 -17.99 13.77
N GLY A 623 -21.63 -18.57 14.93
CA GLY A 623 -21.57 -20.03 15.13
C GLY A 623 -21.51 -20.37 16.60
N ILE A 624 -21.07 -21.58 16.92
CA ILE A 624 -20.82 -22.03 18.30
C ILE A 624 -19.45 -22.67 18.44
N ASP A 625 -18.92 -22.64 19.66
CA ASP A 625 -17.80 -23.48 20.05
C ASP A 625 -18.26 -24.94 20.23
N VAL A 626 -17.31 -25.83 20.49
CA VAL A 626 -17.58 -27.27 20.68
C VAL A 626 -18.29 -27.58 22.00
N GLN A 627 -18.41 -26.61 22.90
CA GLN A 627 -19.19 -26.68 24.14
C GLN A 627 -20.61 -26.10 23.97
N GLY A 628 -20.94 -25.53 22.82
CA GLY A 628 -22.23 -24.92 22.53
C GLY A 628 -22.34 -23.42 22.86
N SER A 629 -21.25 -22.77 23.25
CA SER A 629 -21.23 -21.32 23.50
C SER A 629 -21.27 -20.54 22.19
N PRO A 630 -22.04 -19.44 22.09
CA PRO A 630 -22.12 -18.65 20.88
C PRO A 630 -20.79 -17.94 20.56
N LEU A 631 -20.47 -17.85 19.27
CA LEU A 631 -19.33 -17.13 18.73
C LEU A 631 -19.78 -16.11 17.68
N VAL A 632 -19.18 -14.92 17.73
CA VAL A 632 -19.38 -13.86 16.74
C VAL A 632 -18.02 -13.43 16.20
N PHE A 633 -17.83 -13.66 14.91
CA PHE A 633 -16.68 -13.24 14.15
C PHE A 633 -17.02 -11.98 13.35
N ILE A 634 -16.17 -10.97 13.43
CA ILE A 634 -16.28 -9.74 12.64
C ILE A 634 -15.20 -9.71 11.56
N PRO A 635 -15.37 -8.94 10.46
CA PRO A 635 -14.29 -8.72 9.51
C PRO A 635 -13.05 -8.17 10.21
N TYR A 636 -11.88 -8.76 9.94
CA TYR A 636 -10.61 -8.37 10.56
C TYR A 636 -10.38 -6.88 10.42
N MET A 637 -10.60 -6.28 9.24
CA MET A 637 -10.43 -4.83 9.03
C MET A 637 -11.24 -3.94 9.99
N LEU A 638 -12.30 -4.46 10.64
CA LEU A 638 -13.15 -3.71 11.56
C LEU A 638 -12.81 -3.90 13.04
N TRP A 639 -11.82 -4.71 13.41
CA TRP A 639 -11.38 -4.87 14.80
C TRP A 639 -10.90 -3.54 15.40
N ALA A 640 -10.92 -3.38 16.73
CA ALA A 640 -10.46 -2.16 17.43
C ALA A 640 -11.18 -0.84 17.04
N ASN A 641 -12.45 -0.91 16.65
CA ASN A 641 -13.33 0.26 16.50
C ASN A 641 -14.21 0.52 17.74
N ARG A 642 -14.09 -0.30 18.80
CA ARG A 642 -15.00 -0.30 19.97
C ARG A 642 -14.26 -0.28 21.30
N GLY A 643 -13.10 0.39 21.32
CA GLY A 643 -12.23 0.47 22.48
C GLY A 643 -11.27 -0.72 22.63
N LYS A 644 -10.66 -0.81 23.82
CA LYS A 644 -9.65 -1.84 24.14
C LYS A 644 -10.29 -3.22 24.23
N SER A 645 -9.83 -4.14 23.41
CA SER A 645 -10.27 -5.53 23.37
C SER A 645 -9.09 -6.48 23.14
N SER A 646 -9.22 -7.73 23.59
CA SER A 646 -8.39 -8.80 23.05
C SER A 646 -8.97 -9.24 21.70
N MET A 647 -8.10 -9.67 20.78
CA MET A 647 -8.48 -10.08 19.42
C MET A 647 -7.61 -11.24 18.94
N THR A 648 -8.20 -12.18 18.19
CA THR A 648 -7.43 -13.16 17.42
C THR A 648 -8.12 -13.52 16.11
N VAL A 649 -7.35 -13.70 15.03
CA VAL A 649 -7.83 -14.30 13.77
C VAL A 649 -7.78 -15.83 13.78
N PHE A 650 -7.10 -16.43 14.77
CA PHE A 650 -6.85 -17.86 14.83
C PHE A 650 -7.79 -18.57 15.81
N VAL A 651 -8.32 -19.70 15.35
CA VAL A 651 -9.13 -20.62 16.13
C VAL A 651 -8.63 -22.04 15.98
N SER A 652 -8.97 -22.92 16.92
CA SER A 652 -8.81 -24.36 16.74
C SER A 652 -10.10 -24.96 16.16
N SER A 653 -10.01 -26.13 15.53
CA SER A 653 -11.17 -26.94 15.16
C SER A 653 -10.98 -28.37 15.63
N ILE A 654 -12.10 -29.05 15.90
CA ILE A 654 -12.16 -30.52 15.92
C ILE A 654 -12.04 -31.05 14.49
#